data_AF-A0A8J7E852-F1
#
_entry.id   AF-A0A8J7E852-F1
#
_cell.length_a   1.000
_cell.length_b   1.000
_cell.length_c   1.000
_cell.angle_alpha   90.00
_cell.angle_beta   90.00
_cell.angle_gamma   90.00
#
_symmetry.space_group_name_H-M   'P 1'
#
loop_
_entity.id
_entity.type
_entity.pdbx_description
1 polymer ?
#
loop_
_entity_poly.entity_id
_entity_poly.type
_entity_poly.pdbx_seq_one_letter_code
_entity_poly.pdbx_strand_id
1 'polypeptide(L)'
;MVFCHTHVDQDGAVDSYVYRGATADGMWGQYFAATASPEKPVRPQQRQDYFYPSRTGQPLVKVTRVDRGNGAKFFVQYHWNGQQWIKGLTPEIRAQVPIYRYRDVQNALSSIGQPIWMVEGEGCADALWAIGIPATTTLGGSKKYRSYGNYAEDLQTAQLVLCPDRDQVGVAHMGEVAQDFPSAQWCYPYPDSLRWQNLPKHGGLDVVDWIHDGATAEQIRAAVQDRRQLEVSPTHGHERLSVQALQDQIHTYLGTSPTELALAAQVVQWHQETGLSARDIGNLVTLVQAELEQTEERDDRRAEIHQLLKIGDYQLCLGEYLHADLAEPLEQIADWIGATPAAMLVTLLPVAASLLRVGTELEIDAGMGFSVPPIVFTGLVAPSGSKKSPIQRQILGPLSLLQAEADQEYEYAASEYEVDLRDWEQTRAEDRGIRPRKPMPREYHTSDATREAIARIQAQQPERGILVTPDELAGLFKGQNQYRNGRGNDKESLLTAFDGSGLKVDRASGLRISLPRTSLSLTGTIQPDILREMMGDCSDASGQWARFLWCLLPLKPAPFPRRTVCHDVSERLYGLYQQLEGLTAQCYRLSPEAKVLFADWYDQLDQLRVTETHPGLQAVYSKMQGYTGRLALILHCLNAAVEGRLPTHAVDPGQMQAAIKLGRWFIGQVKLLYADGNTVDGALEPVYTKLIQLSRVRGWLRAKDVRNYERSLRKAGVEVIRAHFLELEAMGYGETQG
;
A
#
# COMPACT_ATOMS: atom_id res chain seq x y z
N MET A 1 33.74 -45.15 -5.64
CA MET A 1 34.35 -46.38 -6.17
C MET A 1 34.44 -47.38 -5.03
N VAL A 2 33.99 -48.60 -5.23
CA VAL A 2 33.95 -49.70 -4.27
C VAL A 2 34.57 -50.92 -4.93
N PHE A 3 35.41 -51.67 -4.21
CA PHE A 3 36.03 -52.90 -4.71
C PHE A 3 35.30 -54.12 -4.17
N CYS A 4 34.98 -55.09 -5.04
CA CYS A 4 34.27 -56.32 -4.69
C CYS A 4 35.12 -57.54 -5.08
N HIS A 5 35.46 -58.38 -4.10
CA HIS A 5 36.20 -59.63 -4.37
C HIS A 5 35.28 -60.78 -4.84
N THR A 6 33.98 -60.66 -4.63
CA THR A 6 33.02 -61.75 -4.88
C THR A 6 32.50 -61.74 -6.33
N HIS A 7 32.51 -60.58 -6.97
CA HIS A 7 32.08 -60.39 -8.36
C HIS A 7 33.19 -59.63 -9.09
N VAL A 8 34.18 -60.37 -9.60
CA VAL A 8 35.40 -59.79 -10.16
C VAL A 8 35.27 -59.51 -11.66
N ASP A 9 34.35 -60.20 -12.31
CA ASP A 9 34.23 -60.34 -13.77
C ASP A 9 32.76 -60.40 -14.23
N GLN A 10 31.82 -59.98 -13.36
CA GLN A 10 30.39 -60.11 -13.60
C GLN A 10 29.64 -58.81 -13.25
N ASP A 11 28.73 -58.39 -14.12
CA ASP A 11 27.78 -57.30 -13.90
C ASP A 11 26.66 -57.81 -12.96
N GLY A 12 27.06 -58.18 -11.72
CA GLY A 12 26.20 -58.76 -10.70
C GLY A 12 25.40 -57.69 -9.98
N ALA A 13 24.15 -58.02 -9.66
CA ALA A 13 23.13 -57.19 -9.02
C ALA A 13 23.55 -56.60 -7.67
N VAL A 14 24.40 -55.58 -7.70
CA VAL A 14 24.70 -54.71 -6.56
C VAL A 14 23.85 -53.46 -6.72
N ASP A 15 22.75 -53.39 -5.97
CA ASP A 15 21.83 -52.26 -6.02
C ASP A 15 22.58 -50.94 -5.90
N SER A 16 22.35 -50.05 -6.86
CA SER A 16 22.97 -48.72 -6.95
C SER A 16 24.45 -48.67 -7.36
N TYR A 17 25.06 -49.73 -7.89
CA TYR A 17 26.44 -49.71 -8.39
C TYR A 17 26.62 -50.41 -9.76
N VAL A 18 27.57 -49.94 -10.58
CA VAL A 18 27.88 -50.44 -11.94
C VAL A 18 29.33 -50.92 -12.01
N TYR A 19 29.54 -52.12 -12.56
CA TYR A 19 30.87 -52.70 -12.77
C TYR A 19 31.63 -51.97 -13.88
N ARG A 20 32.94 -51.73 -13.69
CA ARG A 20 33.79 -51.00 -14.65
C ARG A 20 35.05 -51.74 -15.08
N GLY A 21 35.36 -52.88 -14.49
CA GLY A 21 36.55 -53.67 -14.79
C GLY A 21 37.19 -54.25 -13.53
N ALA A 22 38.16 -55.16 -13.70
CA ALA A 22 38.93 -55.71 -12.59
C ALA A 22 40.14 -54.82 -12.26
N THR A 23 40.66 -54.90 -11.03
CA THR A 23 41.97 -54.33 -10.67
C THR A 23 43.09 -54.98 -11.49
N ALA A 24 44.25 -54.31 -11.60
CA ALA A 24 45.34 -54.76 -12.46
C ALA A 24 45.92 -56.14 -12.07
N ASP A 25 45.72 -56.55 -10.81
CA ASP A 25 46.07 -57.87 -10.28
C ASP A 25 44.96 -58.93 -10.51
N GLY A 26 43.82 -58.53 -11.08
CA GLY A 26 42.69 -59.40 -11.37
C GLY A 26 41.93 -59.92 -10.15
N MET A 27 42.18 -59.36 -8.95
CA MET A 27 41.66 -59.90 -7.69
C MET A 27 40.35 -59.24 -7.24
N TRP A 28 40.01 -58.06 -7.77
CA TRP A 28 38.85 -57.28 -7.33
C TRP A 28 38.11 -56.66 -8.50
N GLY A 29 36.78 -56.73 -8.50
CA GLY A 29 35.94 -55.97 -9.41
C GLY A 29 35.76 -54.53 -8.93
N GLN A 30 35.85 -53.56 -9.84
CA GLN A 30 35.70 -52.13 -9.57
C GLN A 30 34.26 -51.68 -9.84
N TYR A 31 33.58 -51.18 -8.82
CA TYR A 31 32.19 -50.76 -8.86
C TYR A 31 32.02 -49.27 -8.55
N PHE A 32 31.14 -48.58 -9.27
CA PHE A 32 30.87 -47.15 -9.10
C PHE A 32 29.40 -46.92 -8.84
N ALA A 33 29.04 -45.98 -7.97
CA ALA A 33 27.63 -45.68 -7.71
C ALA A 33 26.92 -45.34 -9.03
N ALA A 34 25.72 -45.88 -9.25
CA ALA A 34 24.93 -45.73 -10.48
C ALA A 34 24.57 -44.26 -10.80
N THR A 35 24.74 -43.37 -9.82
CA THR A 35 24.60 -41.92 -9.95
C THR A 35 25.85 -41.21 -10.48
N ALA A 36 27.00 -41.89 -10.60
CA ALA A 36 28.17 -41.35 -11.28
C ALA A 36 27.96 -41.45 -12.80
N SER A 37 27.07 -40.59 -13.32
CA SER A 37 27.03 -40.33 -14.76
C SER A 37 28.39 -39.73 -15.14
N PRO A 38 29.08 -40.22 -16.17
CA PRO A 38 30.14 -39.44 -16.77
C PRO A 38 29.48 -38.16 -17.29
N GLU A 39 29.66 -37.05 -16.56
CA GLU A 39 29.26 -35.74 -17.04
C GLU A 39 30.05 -35.46 -18.32
N LYS A 40 29.35 -35.08 -19.40
CA LYS A 40 30.04 -34.70 -20.64
C LYS A 40 31.06 -33.63 -20.30
N PRO A 41 32.33 -33.77 -20.71
CA PRO A 41 33.35 -32.78 -20.40
C PRO A 41 32.90 -31.42 -20.94
N VAL A 42 33.03 -30.39 -20.09
CA VAL A 42 32.65 -29.03 -20.46
C VAL A 42 33.53 -28.58 -21.62
N ARG A 43 32.89 -28.35 -22.78
CA ARG A 43 33.61 -27.87 -23.96
C ARG A 43 34.17 -26.47 -23.68
N PRO A 44 35.42 -26.18 -24.08
CA PRO A 44 36.02 -24.86 -23.92
C PRO A 44 35.22 -23.81 -24.70
N GLN A 45 35.41 -22.54 -24.34
CA GLN A 45 34.73 -21.44 -25.03
C GLN A 45 35.13 -21.42 -26.51
N GLN A 46 34.16 -21.62 -27.39
CA GLN A 46 34.38 -21.65 -28.83
C GLN A 46 33.14 -21.19 -29.60
N ARG A 47 33.35 -20.76 -30.84
CA ARG A 47 32.30 -20.38 -31.78
C ARG A 47 32.49 -21.14 -33.08
N GLN A 48 31.45 -21.84 -33.51
CA GLN A 48 31.44 -22.61 -34.75
C GLN A 48 30.25 -22.18 -35.62
N ASP A 49 30.51 -21.95 -36.91
CA ASP A 49 29.48 -21.64 -37.90
C ASP A 49 29.21 -22.87 -38.78
N TYR A 50 27.94 -23.23 -38.94
CA TYR A 50 27.44 -24.28 -39.82
C TYR A 50 26.60 -23.66 -40.94
N PHE A 51 26.86 -24.05 -42.18
CA PHE A 51 26.21 -23.46 -43.35
C PHE A 51 25.25 -24.44 -44.02
N TYR A 52 24.07 -23.95 -44.36
CA TYR A 52 23.03 -24.62 -45.12
C TYR A 52 22.86 -23.84 -46.43
N PRO A 53 23.71 -24.08 -47.46
CA PRO A 53 23.51 -23.49 -48.77
C PRO A 53 22.22 -24.03 -49.39
N SER A 54 21.63 -23.31 -50.35
CA SER A 54 20.50 -23.81 -51.14
C SER A 54 20.89 -25.08 -51.90
N ARG A 55 19.90 -25.82 -52.41
CA ARG A 55 20.11 -27.01 -53.26
C ARG A 55 20.93 -26.71 -54.54
N THR A 56 20.99 -25.44 -54.95
CA THR A 56 21.80 -24.94 -56.07
C THR A 56 23.19 -24.43 -55.66
N GLY A 57 23.52 -24.50 -54.37
CA GLY A 57 24.82 -24.12 -53.81
C GLY A 57 24.97 -22.65 -53.43
N GLN A 58 23.89 -21.85 -53.45
CA GLN A 58 23.93 -20.43 -53.06
C GLN A 58 23.86 -20.28 -51.53
N PRO A 59 24.44 -19.22 -50.94
CA PRO A 59 24.28 -18.94 -49.52
C PRO A 59 22.80 -18.77 -49.15
N LEU A 60 22.31 -19.52 -48.15
CA LEU A 60 20.90 -19.50 -47.74
C LEU A 60 20.76 -19.33 -46.22
N VAL A 61 21.20 -20.32 -45.42
CA VAL A 61 21.14 -20.26 -43.95
C VAL A 61 22.50 -20.52 -43.32
N LYS A 62 22.78 -19.85 -42.20
CA LYS A 62 23.94 -20.08 -41.35
C LYS A 62 23.49 -20.22 -39.89
N VAL A 63 24.00 -21.24 -39.20
CA VAL A 63 23.78 -21.47 -37.77
C VAL A 63 25.10 -21.26 -37.05
N THR A 64 25.15 -20.28 -36.16
CA THR A 64 26.31 -20.07 -35.28
C THR A 64 26.03 -20.75 -33.95
N ARG A 65 26.84 -21.76 -33.60
CA ARG A 65 26.92 -22.34 -32.24
C ARG A 65 27.96 -21.58 -31.44
N VAL A 66 27.59 -21.17 -30.23
CA VAL A 66 28.52 -20.56 -29.25
C VAL A 66 28.51 -21.40 -27.98
N ASP A 67 29.64 -22.02 -27.67
CA ASP A 67 29.89 -22.70 -26.40
C ASP A 67 30.55 -21.68 -25.43
N ARG A 68 30.03 -21.52 -24.21
CA ARG A 68 30.49 -20.50 -23.25
C ARG A 68 31.61 -20.94 -22.31
N GLY A 69 32.15 -22.16 -22.46
CA GLY A 69 33.20 -22.68 -21.58
C GLY A 69 32.74 -23.12 -20.19
N ASN A 70 31.45 -23.04 -19.88
CA ASN A 70 30.86 -23.38 -18.58
C ASN A 70 29.70 -24.39 -18.70
N GLY A 71 29.64 -25.12 -19.82
CA GLY A 71 28.57 -26.07 -20.13
C GLY A 71 27.35 -25.45 -20.82
N ALA A 72 27.19 -24.12 -20.82
CA ALA A 72 26.11 -23.46 -21.55
C ALA A 72 26.47 -23.25 -23.03
N LYS A 73 25.52 -23.58 -23.91
CA LYS A 73 25.59 -23.34 -25.36
C LYS A 73 24.36 -22.59 -25.85
N PHE A 74 24.51 -21.74 -26.86
CA PHE A 74 23.38 -21.14 -27.56
C PHE A 74 23.62 -21.13 -29.06
N PHE A 75 22.53 -21.12 -29.82
CA PHE A 75 22.54 -21.15 -31.27
C PHE A 75 21.89 -19.88 -31.81
N VAL A 76 22.48 -19.30 -32.84
CA VAL A 76 21.92 -18.14 -33.55
C VAL A 76 21.81 -18.48 -35.02
N GLN A 77 20.59 -18.41 -35.54
CA GLN A 77 20.29 -18.66 -36.96
C GLN A 77 20.33 -17.35 -37.73
N TYR A 78 20.87 -17.39 -38.95
CA TYR A 78 20.93 -16.29 -39.89
C TYR A 78 20.47 -16.76 -41.27
N HIS A 79 19.83 -15.88 -42.05
CA HIS A 79 19.60 -16.09 -43.47
C HIS A 79 20.41 -15.09 -44.31
N TRP A 80 20.74 -15.49 -45.53
CA TRP A 80 21.38 -14.60 -46.51
C TRP A 80 20.31 -13.79 -47.24
N ASN A 81 20.46 -12.46 -47.25
CA ASN A 81 19.53 -11.57 -47.97
C ASN A 81 20.01 -11.19 -49.39
N GLY A 82 21.11 -11.81 -49.86
CA GLY A 82 21.78 -11.45 -51.11
C GLY A 82 23.07 -10.64 -50.91
N GLN A 83 23.24 -9.97 -49.78
CA GLN A 83 24.41 -9.12 -49.48
C GLN A 83 25.07 -9.44 -48.13
N GLN A 84 24.29 -9.78 -47.10
CA GLN A 84 24.77 -10.02 -45.74
C GLN A 84 23.93 -11.07 -45.00
N TRP A 85 24.49 -11.58 -43.90
CA TRP A 85 23.82 -12.51 -42.99
C TRP A 85 22.92 -11.75 -42.01
N ILE A 86 21.61 -11.91 -42.15
CA ILE A 86 20.60 -11.30 -41.28
C ILE A 86 20.15 -12.30 -40.23
N LYS A 87 20.09 -11.87 -38.96
CA LYS A 87 19.70 -12.71 -37.83
C LYS A 87 18.21 -13.10 -37.94
N GLY A 88 17.89 -14.38 -37.70
CA GLY A 88 16.56 -14.95 -37.78
C GLY A 88 16.24 -15.55 -39.16
N LEU A 89 15.18 -16.36 -39.24
CA LEU A 89 14.70 -17.00 -40.46
C LEU A 89 13.24 -16.62 -40.72
N THR A 90 12.95 -16.07 -41.91
CA THR A 90 11.58 -15.81 -42.37
C THR A 90 10.88 -17.13 -42.76
N PRO A 91 9.54 -17.20 -42.75
CA PRO A 91 8.80 -18.40 -43.15
C PRO A 91 9.20 -18.92 -44.54
N GLU A 92 9.45 -18.02 -45.49
CA GLU A 92 9.84 -18.36 -46.86
C GLU A 92 11.22 -19.02 -46.90
N ILE A 93 12.17 -18.53 -46.10
CA ILE A 93 13.50 -19.14 -46.00
C ILE A 93 13.44 -20.47 -45.26
N ARG A 94 12.63 -20.58 -44.20
CA ARG A 94 12.48 -21.84 -43.43
C ARG A 94 12.03 -23.01 -44.31
N ALA A 95 11.10 -22.77 -45.23
CA ALA A 95 10.61 -23.78 -46.16
C ALA A 95 11.67 -24.24 -47.19
N GLN A 96 12.71 -23.43 -47.42
CA GLN A 96 13.74 -23.71 -48.44
C GLN A 96 14.99 -24.41 -47.88
N VAL A 97 15.15 -24.46 -46.55
CA VAL A 97 16.36 -25.03 -45.90
C VAL A 97 16.50 -26.51 -46.29
N PRO A 98 17.62 -26.93 -46.91
CA PRO A 98 17.89 -28.34 -47.17
C PRO A 98 18.50 -29.04 -45.95
N ILE A 99 18.68 -30.36 -46.03
CA ILE A 99 19.48 -31.11 -45.05
C ILE A 99 20.92 -30.56 -44.95
N TYR A 100 21.56 -30.74 -43.79
CA TYR A 100 22.95 -30.33 -43.59
C TYR A 100 23.88 -31.10 -44.54
N ARG A 101 24.88 -30.42 -45.13
CA ARG A 101 25.78 -31.00 -46.15
C ARG A 101 25.08 -31.60 -47.37
N TYR A 102 23.93 -31.03 -47.79
CA TYR A 102 23.14 -31.50 -48.95
C TYR A 102 23.98 -31.94 -50.17
N ARG A 103 24.91 -31.10 -50.64
CA ARG A 103 25.74 -31.43 -51.82
C ARG A 103 26.67 -32.61 -51.60
N ASP A 104 27.27 -32.72 -50.42
CA ASP A 104 28.16 -33.84 -50.08
C ASP A 104 27.35 -35.15 -50.00
N VAL A 105 26.13 -35.08 -49.45
CA VAL A 105 25.20 -36.21 -49.40
C VAL A 105 24.79 -36.64 -50.82
N GLN A 106 24.38 -35.70 -51.68
CA GLN A 106 24.02 -36.02 -53.07
C GLN A 106 25.19 -36.64 -53.86
N ASN A 107 26.42 -36.17 -53.60
CA ASN A 107 27.63 -36.76 -54.18
C ASN A 107 27.86 -38.19 -53.67
N ALA A 108 27.71 -38.44 -52.36
CA ALA A 108 27.88 -39.77 -51.77
C ALA A 108 26.84 -40.77 -52.33
N LEU A 109 25.59 -40.33 -52.50
CA LEU A 109 24.53 -41.12 -53.12
C LEU A 109 24.85 -41.48 -54.58
N SER A 110 25.40 -40.53 -55.34
CA SER A 110 25.68 -40.70 -56.78
C SER A 110 26.93 -41.53 -57.08
N SER A 111 27.91 -41.56 -56.17
CA SER A 111 29.25 -42.12 -56.46
C SER A 111 29.56 -43.45 -55.78
N ILE A 112 28.92 -43.80 -54.65
CA ILE A 112 29.31 -44.99 -53.87
C ILE A 112 28.10 -45.77 -53.29
N GLY A 113 26.86 -45.29 -53.44
CA GLY A 113 25.67 -46.01 -52.96
C GLY A 113 25.71 -46.34 -51.46
N GLN A 114 26.48 -45.59 -50.67
CA GLN A 114 26.63 -45.83 -49.24
C GLN A 114 25.39 -45.35 -48.47
N PRO A 115 25.06 -46.00 -47.34
CA PRO A 115 24.04 -45.49 -46.46
C PRO A 115 24.43 -44.12 -45.87
N ILE A 116 23.44 -43.27 -45.63
CA ILE A 116 23.60 -41.94 -45.06
C ILE A 116 23.15 -41.96 -43.59
N TRP A 117 24.03 -41.58 -42.67
CA TRP A 117 23.71 -41.49 -41.24
C TRP A 117 22.94 -40.21 -40.94
N MET A 118 21.75 -40.33 -40.35
CA MET A 118 21.02 -39.20 -39.79
C MET A 118 21.35 -39.08 -38.29
N VAL A 119 21.94 -37.96 -37.90
CA VAL A 119 22.31 -37.63 -36.52
C VAL A 119 21.63 -36.34 -36.06
N GLU A 120 21.65 -36.04 -34.76
CA GLU A 120 20.87 -34.92 -34.19
C GLU A 120 21.47 -33.53 -34.38
N GLY A 121 22.77 -33.43 -34.69
CA GLY A 121 23.46 -32.14 -34.78
C GLY A 121 24.57 -32.11 -35.81
N GLU A 122 24.90 -30.89 -36.26
CA GLU A 122 25.85 -30.64 -37.35
C GLU A 122 27.26 -31.12 -37.00
N GLY A 123 27.67 -30.94 -35.73
CA GLY A 123 28.95 -31.44 -35.23
C GLY A 123 29.06 -32.97 -35.22
N CYS A 124 27.95 -33.69 -35.00
CA CYS A 124 27.94 -35.16 -35.09
C CYS A 124 28.12 -35.62 -36.54
N ALA A 125 27.48 -34.90 -37.49
CA ALA A 125 27.63 -35.20 -38.90
C ALA A 125 29.08 -34.95 -39.35
N ASP A 126 29.67 -33.83 -38.97
CA ASP A 126 31.07 -33.50 -39.28
C ASP A 126 32.06 -34.54 -38.73
N ALA A 127 31.83 -35.03 -37.50
CA ALA A 127 32.69 -36.06 -36.89
C ALA A 127 32.63 -37.40 -37.67
N LEU A 128 31.45 -37.80 -38.13
CA LEU A 128 31.29 -39.00 -38.98
C LEU A 128 31.96 -38.83 -40.35
N TRP A 129 31.83 -37.65 -40.97
CA TRP A 129 32.53 -37.34 -42.22
C TRP A 129 34.06 -37.40 -42.06
N ALA A 130 34.60 -36.96 -40.92
CA ALA A 130 36.04 -37.00 -40.64
C ALA A 130 36.62 -38.43 -40.61
N ILE A 131 35.80 -39.43 -40.28
CA ILE A 131 36.17 -40.85 -40.32
C ILE A 131 35.60 -41.58 -41.56
N GLY A 132 35.13 -40.84 -42.56
CA GLY A 132 34.69 -41.39 -43.84
C GLY A 132 33.29 -42.00 -43.87
N ILE A 133 32.41 -41.66 -42.91
CA ILE A 133 30.99 -42.07 -42.91
C ILE A 133 30.13 -40.90 -43.40
N PRO A 134 29.44 -41.03 -44.55
CA PRO A 134 28.51 -40.00 -45.01
C PRO A 134 27.36 -39.78 -44.02
N ALA A 135 27.19 -38.55 -43.53
CA ALA A 135 26.19 -38.22 -42.53
C ALA A 135 25.53 -36.85 -42.77
N THR A 136 24.33 -36.67 -42.21
CA THR A 136 23.56 -35.43 -42.28
C THR A 136 22.75 -35.19 -41.00
N THR A 137 22.16 -34.01 -40.90
CA THR A 137 21.21 -33.62 -39.85
C THR A 137 20.22 -32.60 -40.39
N THR A 138 19.18 -32.31 -39.61
CA THR A 138 18.16 -31.29 -39.94
C THR A 138 18.29 -30.05 -39.08
N LEU A 139 17.77 -28.92 -39.55
CA LEU A 139 17.85 -27.67 -38.81
C LEU A 139 16.86 -27.69 -37.63
N GLY A 140 17.34 -27.33 -36.43
CA GLY A 140 16.48 -27.07 -35.27
C GLY A 140 16.29 -28.23 -34.29
N GLY A 141 16.86 -29.41 -34.56
CA GLY A 141 16.93 -30.55 -33.64
C GLY A 141 15.58 -31.19 -33.30
N SER A 142 15.53 -31.89 -32.17
CA SER A 142 14.36 -32.65 -31.71
C SER A 142 13.06 -31.83 -31.68
N LYS A 143 11.97 -32.45 -32.15
CA LYS A 143 10.61 -31.87 -32.33
C LYS A 143 10.47 -30.75 -33.38
N LYS A 144 11.53 -30.42 -34.12
CA LYS A 144 11.48 -29.42 -35.19
C LYS A 144 11.74 -29.98 -36.59
N TYR A 145 11.82 -31.30 -36.72
CA TYR A 145 12.02 -32.00 -37.99
C TYR A 145 11.04 -31.54 -39.07
N ARG A 146 9.76 -31.38 -38.73
CA ARG A 146 8.71 -30.90 -39.65
C ARG A 146 8.57 -29.37 -39.75
N SER A 147 9.41 -28.61 -39.05
CA SER A 147 9.30 -27.15 -38.98
C SER A 147 10.10 -26.41 -40.06
N TYR A 148 10.91 -27.15 -40.84
CA TYR A 148 11.85 -26.60 -41.82
C TYR A 148 11.96 -27.52 -43.02
N GLY A 149 12.14 -26.93 -44.20
CA GLY A 149 12.44 -27.68 -45.43
C GLY A 149 11.41 -28.76 -45.81
N ASN A 150 11.73 -29.48 -46.87
CA ASN A 150 11.13 -30.78 -47.19
C ASN A 150 12.24 -31.82 -47.18
N TYR A 151 12.63 -32.28 -45.99
CA TYR A 151 13.77 -33.19 -45.82
C TYR A 151 13.51 -34.60 -46.39
N ALA A 152 12.24 -35.01 -46.45
CA ALA A 152 11.85 -36.27 -47.06
C ALA A 152 12.26 -36.35 -48.54
N GLU A 153 12.10 -35.24 -49.27
CA GLU A 153 12.47 -35.13 -50.68
C GLU A 153 13.99 -35.13 -50.88
N ASP A 154 14.74 -34.47 -50.00
CA ASP A 154 16.22 -34.44 -50.07
C ASP A 154 16.86 -35.82 -49.94
N LEU A 155 16.20 -36.75 -49.25
CA LEU A 155 16.71 -38.06 -48.87
C LEU A 155 15.92 -39.22 -49.49
N GLN A 156 15.01 -38.95 -50.44
CA GLN A 156 14.08 -39.95 -50.97
C GLN A 156 14.78 -41.20 -51.54
N THR A 157 15.98 -41.04 -52.11
CA THR A 157 16.79 -42.12 -52.70
C THR A 157 17.86 -42.68 -51.77
N ALA A 158 17.98 -42.14 -50.55
CA ALA A 158 19.01 -42.54 -49.60
C ALA A 158 18.61 -43.79 -48.81
N GLN A 159 19.56 -44.71 -48.63
CA GLN A 159 19.45 -45.71 -47.57
C GLN A 159 19.86 -45.06 -46.25
N LEU A 160 18.90 -44.83 -45.34
CA LEU A 160 19.16 -44.12 -44.09
C LEU A 160 19.55 -45.05 -42.95
N VAL A 161 20.51 -44.58 -42.14
CA VAL A 161 20.83 -45.13 -40.83
C VAL A 161 20.58 -44.06 -39.77
N LEU A 162 19.61 -44.29 -38.89
CA LEU A 162 19.24 -43.36 -37.83
C LEU A 162 20.12 -43.58 -36.60
N CYS A 163 20.80 -42.53 -36.16
CA CYS A 163 21.77 -42.59 -35.08
C CYS A 163 21.37 -41.60 -33.97
N PRO A 164 20.56 -42.03 -32.98
CA PRO A 164 20.11 -41.17 -31.90
C PRO A 164 21.21 -40.94 -30.86
N ASP A 165 21.17 -39.79 -30.17
CA ASP A 165 21.88 -39.64 -28.90
C ASP A 165 21.29 -40.65 -27.90
N ARG A 166 22.12 -41.12 -26.94
CA ARG A 166 21.71 -42.12 -25.94
C ARG A 166 20.87 -41.48 -24.82
N ASP A 167 19.76 -40.87 -25.21
CA ASP A 167 18.72 -40.32 -24.33
C ASP A 167 17.32 -40.45 -24.96
N GLN A 168 16.28 -40.24 -24.16
CA GLN A 168 14.88 -40.40 -24.58
C GLN A 168 14.49 -39.40 -25.68
N VAL A 169 15.03 -38.19 -25.66
CA VAL A 169 14.73 -37.14 -26.64
C VAL A 169 15.31 -37.46 -28.00
N GLY A 170 16.51 -38.02 -28.02
CA GLY A 170 17.19 -38.45 -29.24
C GLY A 170 16.53 -39.63 -29.92
N VAL A 171 16.16 -40.65 -29.14
CA VAL A 171 15.38 -41.80 -29.64
C VAL A 171 14.03 -41.36 -30.19
N ALA A 172 13.34 -40.44 -29.50
CA ALA A 172 12.07 -39.90 -29.97
C ALA A 172 12.23 -39.10 -31.27
N HIS A 173 13.30 -38.30 -31.40
CA HIS A 173 13.57 -37.53 -32.62
C HIS A 173 13.83 -38.43 -33.83
N MET A 174 14.70 -39.43 -33.69
CA MET A 174 14.92 -40.42 -34.76
C MET A 174 13.67 -41.26 -35.03
N GLY A 175 12.86 -41.51 -34.01
CA GLY A 175 11.55 -42.13 -34.17
C GLY A 175 10.58 -41.33 -35.04
N GLU A 176 10.65 -39.99 -35.00
CA GLU A 176 9.89 -39.10 -35.89
C GLU A 176 10.39 -39.19 -37.34
N VAL A 177 11.71 -39.20 -37.55
CA VAL A 177 12.31 -39.36 -38.89
C VAL A 177 11.99 -40.74 -39.48
N ALA A 178 11.99 -41.79 -38.67
CA ALA A 178 11.64 -43.15 -39.09
C ALA A 178 10.21 -43.29 -39.64
N GLN A 179 9.29 -42.37 -39.30
CA GLN A 179 7.94 -42.38 -39.87
C GLN A 179 7.94 -42.06 -41.37
N ASP A 180 8.83 -41.15 -41.79
CA ASP A 180 8.99 -40.78 -43.21
C ASP A 180 9.89 -41.79 -43.95
N PHE A 181 10.75 -42.51 -43.21
CA PHE A 181 11.69 -43.51 -43.74
C PHE A 181 11.59 -44.85 -42.99
N PRO A 182 10.52 -45.63 -43.21
CA PRO A 182 10.26 -46.85 -42.44
C PRO A 182 11.27 -47.98 -42.70
N SER A 183 12.01 -47.93 -43.82
CA SER A 183 13.08 -48.87 -44.16
C SER A 183 14.44 -48.50 -43.57
N ALA A 184 14.53 -47.40 -42.80
CA ALA A 184 15.80 -46.96 -42.21
C ALA A 184 16.30 -47.92 -41.14
N GLN A 185 17.59 -48.24 -41.18
CA GLN A 185 18.27 -49.01 -40.14
C GLN A 185 18.68 -48.10 -38.99
N TRP A 186 19.10 -48.65 -37.85
CA TRP A 186 19.48 -47.90 -36.67
C TRP A 186 20.92 -48.19 -36.25
N CYS A 187 21.63 -47.16 -35.81
CA CYS A 187 22.97 -47.29 -35.23
C CYS A 187 22.92 -46.69 -33.82
N TYR A 188 23.04 -47.51 -32.80
CA TYR A 188 22.98 -47.09 -31.40
C TYR A 188 24.42 -46.89 -30.88
N PRO A 189 24.87 -45.64 -30.60
CA PRO A 189 26.19 -45.41 -30.03
C PRO A 189 26.39 -46.21 -28.74
N TYR A 190 27.55 -46.85 -28.59
CA TYR A 190 27.79 -47.84 -27.53
C TYR A 190 26.73 -48.97 -27.57
N PRO A 191 26.75 -49.83 -28.61
CA PRO A 191 25.67 -50.78 -28.87
C PRO A 191 25.46 -51.77 -27.72
N ASP A 192 26.52 -52.13 -26.99
CA ASP A 192 26.47 -53.09 -25.87
C ASP A 192 26.10 -52.43 -24.52
N SER A 193 25.82 -51.13 -24.52
CA SER A 193 25.52 -50.40 -23.28
C SER A 193 24.13 -50.73 -22.74
N LEU A 194 24.07 -51.28 -21.52
CA LEU A 194 22.81 -51.52 -20.80
C LEU A 194 22.00 -50.23 -20.55
N ARG A 195 22.62 -49.05 -20.65
CA ARG A 195 21.95 -47.74 -20.55
C ARG A 195 20.85 -47.54 -21.61
N TRP A 196 20.84 -48.30 -22.70
CA TRP A 196 19.73 -48.29 -23.66
C TRP A 196 18.42 -48.79 -23.05
N GLN A 197 18.45 -49.59 -21.99
CA GLN A 197 17.26 -50.03 -21.24
C GLN A 197 16.77 -48.99 -20.23
N ASN A 198 17.60 -48.01 -19.87
CA ASN A 198 17.27 -46.97 -18.91
C ASN A 198 17.87 -45.62 -19.34
N LEU A 199 17.24 -45.02 -20.35
CA LEU A 199 17.75 -43.81 -20.99
C LEU A 199 17.49 -42.57 -20.12
N PRO A 200 18.47 -41.68 -19.96
CA PRO A 200 18.22 -40.37 -19.37
C PRO A 200 17.26 -39.57 -20.26
N LYS A 201 16.57 -38.57 -19.68
CA LYS A 201 15.65 -37.71 -20.45
C LYS A 201 16.37 -36.82 -21.46
N HIS A 202 17.56 -36.31 -21.12
CA HIS A 202 18.41 -35.45 -21.95
C HIS A 202 19.88 -35.71 -21.64
N GLY A 203 20.78 -35.24 -22.52
CA GLY A 203 22.22 -35.19 -22.24
C GLY A 203 22.90 -36.55 -22.36
N GLY A 204 22.31 -37.47 -23.12
CA GLY A 204 22.89 -38.76 -23.43
C GLY A 204 24.22 -38.64 -24.17
N LEU A 205 25.07 -39.67 -24.05
CA LEU A 205 26.27 -39.76 -24.89
C LEU A 205 25.87 -39.93 -26.35
N ASP A 206 26.60 -39.29 -27.24
CA ASP A 206 26.34 -39.28 -28.68
C ASP A 206 27.41 -40.06 -29.45
N VAL A 207 27.30 -40.08 -30.78
CA VAL A 207 28.28 -40.76 -31.65
C VAL A 207 29.66 -40.07 -31.62
N VAL A 208 29.73 -38.77 -31.34
CA VAL A 208 31.00 -38.04 -31.23
C VAL A 208 31.74 -38.48 -29.98
N ASP A 209 31.02 -38.64 -28.87
CA ASP A 209 31.56 -39.20 -27.63
C ASP A 209 32.11 -40.62 -27.91
N TRP A 210 31.38 -41.45 -28.68
CA TRP A 210 31.83 -42.81 -29.01
C TRP A 210 33.09 -42.84 -29.90
N ILE A 211 33.19 -41.92 -30.86
CA ILE A 211 34.40 -41.73 -31.68
C ILE A 211 35.57 -41.26 -30.81
N HIS A 212 35.34 -40.31 -29.90
CA HIS A 212 36.37 -39.84 -28.97
C HIS A 212 36.89 -40.94 -28.05
N ASP A 213 36.02 -41.85 -27.62
CA ASP A 213 36.37 -43.03 -26.83
C ASP A 213 37.03 -44.15 -27.66
N GLY A 214 37.29 -43.92 -28.95
CA GLY A 214 38.13 -44.76 -29.80
C GLY A 214 37.40 -45.62 -30.84
N ALA A 215 36.10 -45.42 -31.05
CA ALA A 215 35.35 -46.19 -32.06
C ALA A 215 35.84 -45.91 -33.49
N THR A 216 36.14 -46.97 -34.26
CA THR A 216 36.54 -46.84 -35.66
C THR A 216 35.32 -46.80 -36.60
N ALA A 217 35.53 -46.36 -37.84
CA ALA A 217 34.47 -46.32 -38.85
C ALA A 217 33.90 -47.72 -39.14
N GLU A 218 34.72 -48.77 -39.08
CA GLU A 218 34.30 -50.16 -39.25
C GLU A 218 33.39 -50.60 -38.11
N GLN A 219 33.72 -50.25 -36.85
CA GLN A 219 32.91 -50.59 -35.68
C GLN A 219 31.55 -49.89 -35.71
N ILE A 220 31.50 -48.62 -36.13
CA ILE A 220 30.25 -47.86 -36.26
C ILE A 220 29.37 -48.45 -37.37
N ARG A 221 29.95 -48.83 -38.52
CA ARG A 221 29.20 -49.51 -39.59
C ARG A 221 28.72 -50.90 -39.18
N ALA A 222 29.50 -51.64 -38.38
CA ALA A 222 29.12 -52.95 -37.87
C ALA A 222 27.99 -52.89 -36.82
N ALA A 223 27.78 -51.74 -36.17
CA ALA A 223 26.74 -51.55 -35.15
C ALA A 223 25.34 -51.25 -35.72
N VAL A 224 25.21 -51.19 -37.06
CA VAL A 224 23.92 -51.01 -37.74
C VAL A 224 23.06 -52.24 -37.55
N GLN A 225 21.85 -52.03 -37.08
CA GLN A 225 20.89 -53.09 -36.75
C GLN A 225 19.44 -52.61 -36.97
N ASP A 226 18.49 -53.53 -36.84
CA ASP A 226 17.07 -53.17 -36.83
C ASP A 226 16.71 -52.39 -35.55
N ARG A 227 15.62 -51.64 -35.60
CA ARG A 227 15.16 -50.83 -34.46
C ARG A 227 14.93 -51.71 -33.22
N ARG A 228 15.58 -51.38 -32.10
CA ARG A 228 15.36 -52.04 -30.80
C ARG A 228 13.98 -51.71 -30.24
N GLN A 229 13.28 -52.72 -29.69
CA GLN A 229 12.13 -52.48 -28.81
C GLN A 229 12.66 -52.05 -27.45
N LEU A 230 12.72 -50.74 -27.22
CA LEU A 230 13.09 -50.17 -25.92
C LEU A 230 11.81 -50.09 -25.07
N GLU A 231 11.75 -50.84 -23.96
CA GLU A 231 10.63 -50.79 -23.02
C GLU A 231 10.53 -49.40 -22.40
N VAL A 232 9.57 -48.60 -22.86
CA VAL A 232 9.21 -47.34 -22.21
C VAL A 232 8.33 -47.72 -21.03
N SER A 233 8.85 -47.58 -19.80
CA SER A 233 8.03 -47.78 -18.61
C SER A 233 6.76 -46.94 -18.70
N PRO A 234 5.56 -47.53 -18.50
CA PRO A 234 4.30 -46.87 -18.77
C PRO A 234 4.11 -45.67 -17.84
N THR A 235 4.03 -44.47 -18.42
CA THR A 235 3.46 -43.31 -17.74
C THR A 235 2.02 -43.65 -17.38
N HIS A 236 1.77 -43.86 -16.09
CA HIS A 236 0.44 -44.08 -15.55
C HIS A 236 -0.45 -42.90 -15.96
N GLY A 237 -1.57 -43.21 -16.59
CA GLY A 237 -2.65 -42.26 -16.80
C GLY A 237 -3.28 -41.93 -15.45
N HIS A 238 -2.76 -40.90 -14.79
CA HIS A 238 -3.59 -40.10 -13.91
C HIS A 238 -4.17 -38.97 -14.75
N GLU A 239 -5.47 -38.73 -14.60
CA GLU A 239 -6.16 -37.59 -15.18
C GLU A 239 -5.31 -36.33 -14.98
N ARG A 240 -4.79 -35.79 -16.08
CA ARG A 240 -3.95 -34.58 -16.00
C ARG A 240 -4.83 -33.46 -15.48
N LEU A 241 -4.47 -32.90 -14.33
CA LEU A 241 -5.01 -31.62 -13.85
C LEU A 241 -5.01 -30.63 -15.01
N SER A 242 -6.16 -30.06 -15.31
CA SER A 242 -6.26 -29.00 -16.30
C SER A 242 -5.40 -27.81 -15.87
N VAL A 243 -4.99 -26.95 -16.80
CA VAL A 243 -4.24 -25.72 -16.47
C VAL A 243 -5.01 -24.88 -15.44
N GLN A 244 -6.34 -24.85 -15.54
CA GLN A 244 -7.22 -24.21 -14.56
C GLN A 244 -7.11 -24.85 -13.17
N ALA A 245 -7.15 -26.19 -13.09
CA ALA A 245 -7.06 -26.89 -11.82
C ALA A 245 -5.68 -26.75 -11.15
N LEU A 246 -4.61 -26.63 -11.96
CA LEU A 246 -3.29 -26.29 -11.44
C LEU A 246 -3.24 -24.84 -10.91
N GLN A 247 -3.87 -23.88 -11.59
CA GLN A 247 -3.99 -22.51 -11.10
C GLN A 247 -4.73 -22.45 -9.76
N ASP A 248 -5.86 -23.16 -9.64
CA ASP A 248 -6.65 -23.22 -8.39
C ASP A 248 -5.84 -23.85 -7.25
N GLN A 249 -5.06 -24.90 -7.54
CA GLN A 249 -4.14 -25.51 -6.57
C GLN A 249 -3.01 -24.57 -6.16
N ILE A 250 -2.39 -23.86 -7.12
CA ILE A 250 -1.35 -22.88 -6.84
C ILE A 250 -1.90 -21.77 -5.95
N HIS A 251 -3.07 -21.22 -6.29
CA HIS A 251 -3.75 -20.19 -5.52
C HIS A 251 -4.07 -20.67 -4.10
N THR A 252 -4.63 -21.87 -3.95
CA THR A 252 -4.96 -22.47 -2.64
C THR A 252 -3.72 -22.67 -1.78
N TYR A 253 -2.64 -23.18 -2.38
CA TYR A 253 -1.41 -23.47 -1.65
C TYR A 253 -0.69 -22.18 -1.22
N LEU A 254 -0.61 -21.18 -2.10
CA LEU A 254 -0.04 -19.88 -1.77
C LEU A 254 -0.83 -19.16 -0.65
N GLY A 255 -2.16 -19.32 -0.61
CA GLY A 255 -3.00 -18.80 0.47
C GLY A 255 -2.72 -19.38 1.87
N THR A 256 -1.87 -20.41 1.98
CA THR A 256 -1.37 -20.93 3.27
C THR A 256 -0.08 -20.26 3.74
N SER A 257 0.43 -19.29 2.98
CA SER A 257 1.70 -18.59 3.22
C SER A 257 2.90 -19.54 3.43
N PRO A 258 3.19 -20.45 2.48
CA PRO A 258 4.27 -21.42 2.60
C PRO A 258 5.65 -20.75 2.54
N THR A 259 6.62 -21.29 3.29
CA THR A 259 8.03 -20.87 3.16
C THR A 259 8.56 -21.15 1.74
N GLU A 260 9.57 -20.40 1.28
CA GLU A 260 10.18 -20.61 -0.04
C GLU A 260 10.64 -22.06 -0.27
N LEU A 261 11.15 -22.72 0.78
CA LEU A 261 11.57 -24.12 0.72
C LEU A 261 10.38 -25.07 0.50
N ALA A 262 9.26 -24.82 1.19
CA ALA A 262 8.03 -25.60 1.04
C ALA A 262 7.41 -25.39 -0.35
N LEU A 263 7.40 -24.14 -0.84
CA LEU A 263 6.94 -23.80 -2.18
C LEU A 263 7.79 -24.48 -3.26
N ALA A 264 9.11 -24.48 -3.12
CA ALA A 264 10.01 -25.18 -4.05
C ALA A 264 9.75 -26.70 -4.06
N ALA A 265 9.49 -27.31 -2.91
CA ALA A 265 9.12 -28.73 -2.81
C ALA A 265 7.76 -29.01 -3.46
N GLN A 266 6.76 -28.15 -3.25
CA GLN A 266 5.44 -28.28 -3.87
C GLN A 266 5.49 -28.11 -5.39
N VAL A 267 6.34 -27.22 -5.91
CA VAL A 267 6.56 -27.08 -7.36
C VAL A 267 7.12 -28.38 -7.97
N VAL A 268 8.00 -29.09 -7.24
CA VAL A 268 8.48 -30.42 -7.66
C VAL A 268 7.35 -31.45 -7.65
N GLN A 269 6.42 -31.36 -6.70
CA GLN A 269 5.25 -32.25 -6.64
C GLN A 269 4.26 -31.94 -7.79
N TRP A 270 3.90 -30.69 -8.03
CA TRP A 270 3.07 -30.29 -9.18
C TRP A 270 3.74 -30.63 -10.52
N HIS A 271 5.08 -30.59 -10.60
CA HIS A 271 5.82 -31.09 -11.77
C HIS A 271 5.55 -32.58 -12.02
N GLN A 272 5.53 -33.40 -10.97
CA GLN A 272 5.23 -34.83 -11.05
C GLN A 272 3.76 -35.09 -11.42
N GLU A 273 2.83 -34.30 -10.88
CA GLU A 273 1.38 -34.47 -11.07
C GLU A 273 0.88 -33.96 -12.43
N THR A 274 1.45 -32.87 -12.97
CA THR A 274 0.97 -32.21 -14.20
C THR A 274 1.85 -32.47 -15.42
N GLY A 275 3.12 -32.83 -15.22
CA GLY A 275 4.11 -33.00 -16.29
C GLY A 275 4.61 -31.69 -16.93
N LEU A 276 4.16 -30.51 -16.46
CA LEU A 276 4.69 -29.20 -16.87
C LEU A 276 6.09 -28.98 -16.29
N SER A 277 6.95 -28.20 -16.94
CA SER A 277 8.31 -27.98 -16.41
C SER A 277 8.26 -27.17 -15.10
N ALA A 278 9.20 -27.43 -14.18
CA ALA A 278 9.32 -26.64 -12.94
C ALA A 278 9.49 -25.14 -13.21
N ARG A 279 10.04 -24.75 -14.37
CA ARG A 279 10.13 -23.36 -14.82
C ARG A 279 8.79 -22.77 -15.23
N ASP A 280 7.97 -23.52 -15.96
CA ASP A 280 6.65 -23.06 -16.40
C ASP A 280 5.70 -22.97 -15.20
N ILE A 281 5.78 -23.95 -14.28
CA ILE A 281 5.08 -23.90 -12.99
C ILE A 281 5.60 -22.72 -12.17
N GLY A 282 6.92 -22.50 -12.12
CA GLY A 282 7.51 -21.34 -11.45
C GLY A 282 7.00 -20.00 -11.99
N ASN A 283 6.90 -19.85 -13.32
CA ASN A 283 6.33 -18.64 -13.94
C ASN A 283 4.85 -18.47 -13.58
N LEU A 284 4.06 -19.55 -13.58
CA LEU A 284 2.66 -19.52 -13.16
C LEU A 284 2.54 -19.14 -11.67
N VAL A 285 3.38 -19.72 -10.81
CA VAL A 285 3.47 -19.37 -9.39
C VAL A 285 3.77 -17.88 -9.23
N THR A 286 4.75 -17.33 -9.95
CA THR A 286 5.07 -15.90 -9.90
C THR A 286 3.91 -15.01 -10.35
N LEU A 287 3.19 -15.40 -11.40
CA LEU A 287 2.02 -14.64 -11.88
C LEU A 287 0.85 -14.71 -10.89
N VAL A 288 0.57 -15.89 -10.33
CA VAL A 288 -0.48 -16.07 -9.31
C VAL A 288 -0.10 -15.39 -7.98
N GLN A 289 1.19 -15.38 -7.61
CA GLN A 289 1.70 -14.61 -6.48
C GLN A 289 1.47 -13.11 -6.70
N ALA A 290 1.83 -12.58 -7.87
CA ALA A 290 1.56 -11.17 -8.18
C ALA A 290 0.06 -10.85 -8.21
N GLU A 291 -0.80 -11.77 -8.63
CA GLU A 291 -2.26 -11.64 -8.60
C GLU A 291 -2.82 -11.70 -7.16
N LEU A 292 -2.27 -12.57 -6.31
CA LEU A 292 -2.60 -12.65 -4.89
C LEU A 292 -2.15 -11.39 -4.14
N GLU A 293 -0.92 -10.92 -4.37
CA GLU A 293 -0.40 -9.67 -3.81
C GLU A 293 -1.28 -8.49 -4.23
N GLN A 294 -1.69 -8.40 -5.50
CA GLN A 294 -2.63 -7.37 -5.94
C GLN A 294 -4.02 -7.49 -5.31
N THR A 295 -4.50 -8.72 -5.11
CA THR A 295 -5.78 -8.99 -4.44
C THR A 295 -5.71 -8.62 -2.95
N GLU A 296 -4.64 -8.98 -2.25
CA GLU A 296 -4.36 -8.62 -0.85
C GLU A 296 -4.24 -7.11 -0.69
N GLU A 297 -3.46 -6.43 -1.55
CA GLU A 297 -3.38 -4.97 -1.58
C GLU A 297 -4.75 -4.32 -1.82
N ARG A 298 -5.58 -4.90 -2.69
CA ARG A 298 -6.95 -4.44 -2.93
C ARG A 298 -7.87 -4.68 -1.74
N ASP A 299 -7.74 -5.80 -1.05
CA ASP A 299 -8.53 -6.12 0.14
C ASP A 299 -8.13 -5.25 1.32
N ASP A 300 -6.84 -4.99 1.53
CA ASP A 300 -6.32 -4.04 2.51
C ASP A 300 -6.80 -2.62 2.21
N ARG A 301 -6.66 -2.18 0.96
CA ARG A 301 -7.18 -0.89 0.48
C ARG A 301 -8.69 -0.80 0.65
N ARG A 302 -9.44 -1.87 0.35
CA ARG A 302 -10.89 -1.94 0.54
C ARG A 302 -11.25 -1.86 2.02
N ALA A 303 -10.53 -2.56 2.89
CA ALA A 303 -10.73 -2.51 4.33
C ALA A 303 -10.47 -1.10 4.87
N GLU A 304 -9.41 -0.44 4.39
CA GLU A 304 -9.09 0.94 4.75
C GLU A 304 -10.13 1.94 4.21
N ILE A 305 -10.52 1.85 2.94
CA ILE A 305 -11.62 2.64 2.36
C ILE A 305 -12.91 2.42 3.15
N HIS A 306 -13.25 1.17 3.47
CA HIS A 306 -14.43 0.84 4.27
C HIS A 306 -14.35 1.47 5.66
N GLN A 307 -13.17 1.44 6.30
CA GLN A 307 -12.94 2.08 7.58
C GLN A 307 -13.07 3.62 7.48
N LEU A 308 -12.49 4.25 6.45
CA LEU A 308 -12.59 5.69 6.20
C LEU A 308 -14.03 6.11 5.86
N LEU A 309 -14.74 5.33 5.05
CA LEU A 309 -16.16 5.53 4.78
C LEU A 309 -16.97 5.38 6.06
N LYS A 310 -16.71 4.38 6.89
CA LYS A 310 -17.38 4.23 8.19
C LYS A 310 -17.10 5.41 9.12
N ILE A 311 -15.88 5.96 9.11
CA ILE A 311 -15.52 7.17 9.86
C ILE A 311 -16.24 8.41 9.30
N GLY A 312 -16.29 8.56 7.98
CA GLY A 312 -16.97 9.67 7.29
C GLY A 312 -18.49 9.60 7.33
N ASP A 313 -19.05 8.41 7.42
CA ASP A 313 -20.48 8.12 7.54
C ASP A 313 -20.97 8.21 8.99
N TYR A 314 -20.05 8.23 9.97
CA TYR A 314 -20.38 8.38 11.39
C TYR A 314 -20.87 9.80 11.66
N GLN A 315 -22.18 9.99 11.54
CA GLN A 315 -22.85 11.19 12.01
C GLN A 315 -22.86 11.17 13.53
N LEU A 316 -22.23 12.19 14.11
CA LEU A 316 -22.25 12.40 15.56
C LEU A 316 -23.69 12.73 15.99
N CYS A 317 -24.26 11.90 16.86
CA CYS A 317 -25.54 12.12 17.51
C CYS A 317 -25.33 12.89 18.83
N LEU A 318 -25.96 14.06 19.00
CA LEU A 318 -25.74 14.93 20.14
C LEU A 318 -26.19 14.29 21.46
N GLY A 319 -27.25 13.48 21.43
CA GLY A 319 -27.80 12.81 22.62
C GLY A 319 -26.85 11.80 23.28
N GLU A 320 -25.74 11.43 22.62
CA GLU A 320 -24.71 10.56 23.20
C GLU A 320 -23.69 11.34 24.06
N TYR A 321 -23.71 12.67 24.00
CA TYR A 321 -22.75 13.56 24.67
C TYR A 321 -23.43 14.62 25.54
N LEU A 322 -24.59 15.10 25.11
CA LEU A 322 -25.36 16.16 25.76
C LEU A 322 -26.64 15.59 26.35
N HIS A 323 -27.10 16.18 27.46
CA HIS A 323 -28.42 15.91 28.02
C HIS A 323 -29.52 16.22 26.97
N ALA A 324 -30.58 15.40 26.95
CA ALA A 324 -31.63 15.43 25.92
C ALA A 324 -32.26 16.82 25.73
N ASP A 325 -32.48 17.54 26.84
CA ASP A 325 -33.02 18.90 26.87
C ASP A 325 -32.21 19.94 26.07
N LEU A 326 -30.95 19.64 25.76
CA LEU A 326 -30.10 20.45 24.90
C LEU A 326 -29.82 19.76 23.57
N ALA A 327 -29.63 18.43 23.58
CA ALA A 327 -29.34 17.66 22.37
C ALA A 327 -30.45 17.75 21.33
N GLU A 328 -31.70 17.45 21.72
CA GLU A 328 -32.82 17.37 20.77
C GLU A 328 -33.11 18.71 20.08
N PRO A 329 -33.18 19.86 20.80
CA PRO A 329 -33.40 21.14 20.14
C PRO A 329 -32.26 21.54 19.19
N LEU A 330 -31.00 21.23 19.54
CA LEU A 330 -29.85 21.52 18.68
C LEU A 330 -29.85 20.65 17.42
N GLU A 331 -30.23 19.38 17.52
CA GLU A 331 -30.39 18.50 16.36
C GLU A 331 -31.51 18.98 15.43
N GLN A 332 -32.66 19.36 16.00
CA GLN A 332 -33.78 19.91 15.24
C GLN A 332 -33.40 21.19 14.48
N ILE A 333 -32.64 22.10 15.12
CA ILE A 333 -32.14 23.32 14.45
C ILE A 333 -31.14 22.96 13.37
N ALA A 334 -30.20 22.04 13.65
CA ALA A 334 -29.22 21.60 12.67
C ALA A 334 -29.90 21.04 11.42
N ASP A 335 -30.90 20.18 11.58
CA ASP A 335 -31.71 19.65 10.48
C ASP A 335 -32.44 20.77 9.72
N TRP A 336 -33.02 21.73 10.43
CA TRP A 336 -33.78 22.83 9.83
C TRP A 336 -32.93 23.74 8.94
N ILE A 337 -31.73 24.12 9.40
CA ILE A 337 -30.83 24.99 8.62
C ILE A 337 -30.03 24.20 7.57
N GLY A 338 -30.17 22.87 7.55
CA GLY A 338 -29.42 21.94 6.70
C GLY A 338 -27.94 21.86 7.08
N ALA A 339 -27.65 21.95 8.37
CA ALA A 339 -26.33 21.81 8.96
C ALA A 339 -26.09 20.39 9.49
N THR A 340 -24.85 20.11 9.88
CA THR A 340 -24.50 18.87 10.56
C THR A 340 -24.55 19.10 12.08
N PRO A 341 -25.25 18.27 12.88
CA PRO A 341 -25.32 18.45 14.34
C PRO A 341 -23.96 18.57 15.01
N ALA A 342 -22.94 17.84 14.53
CA ALA A 342 -21.56 17.95 14.99
C ALA A 342 -21.03 19.41 15.00
N ALA A 343 -21.42 20.23 14.02
CA ALA A 343 -20.98 21.62 13.93
C ALA A 343 -21.50 22.48 15.10
N MET A 344 -22.69 22.17 15.62
CA MET A 344 -23.26 22.82 16.81
C MET A 344 -22.40 22.51 18.03
N LEU A 345 -22.15 21.21 18.29
CA LEU A 345 -21.36 20.76 19.43
C LEU A 345 -19.93 21.32 19.39
N VAL A 346 -19.27 21.29 18.23
CA VAL A 346 -17.89 21.77 18.05
C VAL A 346 -17.75 23.27 18.31
N THR A 347 -18.82 24.04 18.10
CA THR A 347 -18.87 25.47 18.45
C THR A 347 -19.23 25.67 19.93
N LEU A 348 -20.11 24.82 20.49
CA LEU A 348 -20.58 24.92 21.87
C LEU A 348 -19.48 24.58 22.89
N LEU A 349 -18.66 23.56 22.63
CA LEU A 349 -17.59 23.13 23.54
C LEU A 349 -16.62 24.28 23.95
N PRO A 350 -16.03 25.05 23.02
CA PRO A 350 -15.16 26.18 23.37
C PRO A 350 -15.91 27.34 24.04
N VAL A 351 -17.19 27.55 23.73
CA VAL A 351 -18.03 28.54 24.44
C VAL A 351 -18.19 28.12 25.90
N ALA A 352 -18.66 26.90 26.16
CA ALA A 352 -18.81 26.38 27.52
C ALA A 352 -17.49 26.40 28.30
N ALA A 353 -16.39 25.98 27.66
CA ALA A 353 -15.03 26.03 28.21
C ALA A 353 -14.62 27.45 28.63
N SER A 354 -14.90 28.47 27.80
CA SER A 354 -14.54 29.87 28.07
C SER A 354 -15.31 30.51 29.25
N LEU A 355 -16.49 29.97 29.57
CA LEU A 355 -17.32 30.44 30.68
C LEU A 355 -16.89 29.89 32.04
N LEU A 356 -16.16 28.77 32.06
CA LEU A 356 -15.60 28.20 33.29
C LEU A 356 -14.44 29.07 33.82
N ARG A 357 -14.40 29.23 35.14
CA ARG A 357 -13.40 30.06 35.83
C ARG A 357 -11.98 29.58 35.61
N VAL A 358 -11.04 30.52 35.52
CA VAL A 358 -9.60 30.22 35.55
C VAL A 358 -9.27 29.51 36.87
N GLY A 359 -8.55 28.39 36.78
CA GLY A 359 -8.27 27.51 37.92
C GLY A 359 -9.19 26.29 38.00
N THR A 360 -10.24 26.23 37.18
CA THR A 360 -10.98 24.98 36.97
C THR A 360 -10.11 23.97 36.25
N GLU A 361 -10.01 22.74 36.76
CA GLU A 361 -9.19 21.68 36.19
C GLU A 361 -9.73 20.30 36.54
N LEU A 362 -9.38 19.29 35.75
CA LEU A 362 -9.60 17.88 36.05
C LEU A 362 -8.26 17.25 36.40
N GLU A 363 -8.11 16.83 37.65
CA GLU A 363 -7.00 15.98 38.10
C GLU A 363 -7.28 14.54 37.66
N ILE A 364 -6.50 14.08 36.68
CA ILE A 364 -6.59 12.72 36.12
C ILE A 364 -5.83 11.76 37.02
N ASP A 365 -4.59 12.13 37.37
CA ASP A 365 -3.75 11.37 38.28
C ASP A 365 -2.83 12.29 39.10
N ALA A 366 -3.05 12.31 40.42
CA ALA A 366 -2.26 13.11 41.35
C ALA A 366 -0.79 12.62 41.46
N GLY A 367 -0.54 11.31 41.34
CA GLY A 367 0.81 10.74 41.44
C GLY A 367 1.69 11.11 40.26
N MET A 368 1.10 11.23 39.07
CA MET A 368 1.76 11.73 37.86
C MET A 368 1.79 13.26 37.77
N GLY A 369 1.06 13.96 38.65
CA GLY A 369 0.82 15.40 38.52
C GLY A 369 0.08 15.75 37.22
N PHE A 370 -0.76 14.84 36.73
CA PHE A 370 -1.46 15.00 35.46
C PHE A 370 -2.84 15.61 35.67
N SER A 371 -2.93 16.91 35.38
CA SER A 371 -4.18 17.69 35.41
C SER A 371 -4.40 18.43 34.10
N VAL A 372 -5.66 18.62 33.71
CA VAL A 372 -6.02 19.31 32.47
C VAL A 372 -7.06 20.41 32.70
N PRO A 373 -6.86 21.63 32.15
CA PRO A 373 -7.84 22.70 32.19
C PRO A 373 -8.91 22.54 31.10
N PRO A 374 -10.12 23.10 31.25
CA PRO A 374 -11.16 23.09 30.22
C PRO A 374 -10.84 24.13 29.14
N ILE A 375 -9.77 23.92 28.38
CA ILE A 375 -9.37 24.78 27.26
C ILE A 375 -9.39 23.94 25.99
N VAL A 376 -10.15 24.38 24.99
CA VAL A 376 -10.30 23.66 23.72
C VAL A 376 -10.22 24.60 22.54
N PHE A 377 -9.51 24.16 21.49
CA PHE A 377 -9.44 24.84 20.20
C PHE A 377 -10.18 24.00 19.17
N THR A 378 -11.14 24.59 18.48
CA THR A 378 -11.94 23.88 17.48
C THR A 378 -11.93 24.58 16.13
N GLY A 379 -12.06 23.77 15.07
CA GLY A 379 -12.05 24.26 13.70
C GLY A 379 -13.08 23.57 12.82
N LEU A 380 -14.03 24.34 12.29
CA LEU A 380 -15.01 23.88 11.31
C LEU A 380 -14.44 23.96 9.90
N VAL A 381 -14.20 22.80 9.30
CA VAL A 381 -13.61 22.66 7.96
C VAL A 381 -14.74 22.47 6.94
N ALA A 382 -14.91 23.43 6.04
CA ALA A 382 -15.93 23.33 4.99
C ALA A 382 -15.68 24.24 3.78
N PRO A 383 -16.23 23.95 2.59
CA PRO A 383 -16.14 24.86 1.45
C PRO A 383 -16.78 26.24 1.73
N SER A 384 -16.45 27.21 0.88
CA SER A 384 -17.15 28.50 0.89
C SER A 384 -18.63 28.30 0.51
N GLY A 385 -19.54 29.07 1.12
CA GLY A 385 -20.98 28.96 0.87
C GLY A 385 -21.72 27.84 1.62
N SER A 386 -21.04 27.02 2.44
CA SER A 386 -21.63 25.90 3.19
C SER A 386 -22.48 26.29 4.41
N LYS A 387 -23.08 27.49 4.45
CA LYS A 387 -23.91 28.01 5.56
C LYS A 387 -23.28 27.86 6.97
N LYS A 388 -21.95 28.02 7.08
CA LYS A 388 -21.22 27.87 8.37
C LYS A 388 -21.52 28.98 9.38
N SER A 389 -21.58 30.23 8.93
CA SER A 389 -21.81 31.38 9.80
C SER A 389 -23.20 31.35 10.46
N PRO A 390 -24.29 30.92 9.78
CA PRO A 390 -25.57 30.61 10.44
C PRO A 390 -25.47 29.63 11.60
N ILE A 391 -24.64 28.58 11.50
CA ILE A 391 -24.45 27.59 12.57
C ILE A 391 -23.81 28.23 13.78
N GLN A 392 -22.67 28.89 13.57
CA GLN A 392 -21.95 29.55 14.67
C GLN A 392 -22.81 30.63 15.34
N ARG A 393 -23.64 31.35 14.57
CA ARG A 393 -24.54 32.37 15.12
C ARG A 393 -25.57 31.83 16.10
N GLN A 394 -26.07 30.60 15.92
CA GLN A 394 -27.02 30.00 16.88
C GLN A 394 -26.37 29.79 18.26
N ILE A 395 -25.09 29.41 18.29
CA ILE A 395 -24.35 29.13 19.52
C ILE A 395 -23.72 30.41 20.10
N LEU A 396 -23.19 31.29 19.27
CA LEU A 396 -22.51 32.52 19.68
C LEU A 396 -23.48 33.67 19.98
N GLY A 397 -24.68 33.69 19.39
CA GLY A 397 -25.66 34.75 19.60
C GLY A 397 -26.00 34.98 21.09
N PRO A 398 -26.32 33.93 21.86
CA PRO A 398 -26.54 34.05 23.30
C PRO A 398 -25.32 34.53 24.08
N LEU A 399 -24.09 34.22 23.62
CA LEU A 399 -22.86 34.74 24.23
C LEU A 399 -22.69 36.25 23.93
N SER A 400 -23.08 36.70 22.73
CA SER A 400 -23.10 38.12 22.40
C SER A 400 -24.14 38.90 23.21
N LEU A 401 -25.25 38.28 23.64
CA LEU A 401 -26.19 38.89 24.58
C LEU A 401 -25.53 39.13 25.95
N LEU A 402 -24.81 38.15 26.49
CA LEU A 402 -24.04 38.32 27.73
C LEU A 402 -22.97 39.41 27.61
N GLN A 403 -22.31 39.53 26.44
CA GLN A 403 -21.37 40.63 26.18
C GLN A 403 -22.08 41.98 26.22
N ALA A 404 -23.22 42.13 25.54
CA ALA A 404 -23.97 43.38 25.52
C ALA A 404 -24.44 43.81 26.91
N GLU A 405 -24.86 42.86 27.75
CA GLU A 405 -25.22 43.12 29.14
C GLU A 405 -24.01 43.57 29.96
N ALA A 406 -22.86 42.89 29.84
CA ALA A 406 -21.63 43.29 30.50
C ALA A 406 -21.11 44.66 30.06
N ASP A 407 -21.26 45.01 28.78
CA ASP A 407 -20.90 46.32 28.25
C ASP A 407 -21.80 47.40 28.86
N GLN A 408 -23.12 47.15 28.94
CA GLN A 408 -24.08 48.06 29.57
C GLN A 408 -23.79 48.25 31.08
N GLU A 409 -23.52 47.16 31.79
CA GLU A 409 -23.12 47.20 33.21
C GLU A 409 -21.83 47.99 33.41
N TYR A 410 -20.85 47.82 32.53
CA TYR A 410 -19.60 48.58 32.56
C TYR A 410 -19.83 50.07 32.26
N GLU A 411 -20.64 50.43 31.26
CA GLU A 411 -20.98 51.82 30.95
C GLU A 411 -21.64 52.52 32.14
N TYR A 412 -22.56 51.83 32.82
CA TYR A 412 -23.20 52.32 34.03
C TYR A 412 -22.17 52.50 35.16
N ALA A 413 -21.38 51.46 35.47
CA ALA A 413 -20.37 51.51 36.52
C ALA A 413 -19.27 52.56 36.24
N ALA A 414 -18.90 52.75 34.98
CA ALA A 414 -17.93 53.76 34.57
C ALA A 414 -18.48 55.17 34.77
N SER A 415 -19.77 55.38 34.49
CA SER A 415 -20.46 56.65 34.75
C SER A 415 -20.55 56.96 36.24
N GLU A 416 -20.90 55.98 37.09
CA GLU A 416 -20.87 56.14 38.55
C GLU A 416 -19.45 56.45 39.04
N TYR A 417 -18.44 55.73 38.55
CA TYR A 417 -17.03 55.99 38.89
C TYR A 417 -16.59 57.40 38.53
N GLU A 418 -17.02 57.95 37.39
CA GLU A 418 -16.69 59.33 37.01
C GLU A 418 -17.30 60.36 37.97
N VAL A 419 -18.52 60.12 38.46
CA VAL A 419 -19.16 60.96 39.48
C VAL A 419 -18.40 60.86 40.79
N ASP A 420 -18.17 59.65 41.29
CA ASP A 420 -17.44 59.42 42.53
C ASP A 420 -16.02 60.01 42.50
N LEU A 421 -15.33 59.89 41.36
CA LEU A 421 -13.99 60.44 41.19
C LEU A 421 -14.01 61.96 41.24
N ARG A 422 -14.99 62.61 40.61
CA ARG A 422 -15.14 64.08 40.67
C ARG A 422 -15.42 64.53 42.10
N ASP A 423 -16.30 63.86 42.82
CA ASP A 423 -16.62 64.18 44.21
C ASP A 423 -15.40 63.98 45.12
N TRP A 424 -14.64 62.91 44.91
CA TRP A 424 -13.37 62.66 45.61
C TRP A 424 -12.31 63.73 45.32
N GLU A 425 -12.18 64.16 44.05
CA GLU A 425 -11.25 65.21 43.64
C GLU A 425 -11.63 66.59 44.22
N GLN A 426 -12.93 66.88 44.35
CA GLN A 426 -13.45 68.12 44.96
C GLN A 426 -13.38 68.11 46.50
N THR A 427 -13.35 66.92 47.12
CA THR A 427 -13.18 66.79 48.57
C THR A 427 -11.79 67.27 48.99
N ARG A 428 -11.70 68.00 50.11
CA ARG A 428 -10.43 68.50 50.67
C ARG A 428 -9.49 67.33 50.95
N ALA A 429 -8.20 67.51 50.69
CA ALA A 429 -7.21 66.43 50.78
C ALA A 429 -7.17 65.74 52.16
N GLU A 430 -7.47 66.48 53.23
CA GLU A 430 -7.54 66.01 54.62
C GLU A 430 -8.75 65.09 54.89
N ASP A 431 -9.83 65.27 54.13
CA ASP A 431 -11.11 64.58 54.24
C ASP A 431 -11.31 63.52 53.14
N ARG A 432 -10.34 63.36 52.23
CA ARG A 432 -10.41 62.39 51.12
C ARG A 432 -10.37 60.97 51.66
N GLY A 433 -11.42 60.21 51.38
CA GLY A 433 -11.47 58.76 51.59
C GLY A 433 -10.62 57.98 50.57
N ILE A 434 -10.89 56.68 50.45
CA ILE A 434 -10.27 55.82 49.45
C ILE A 434 -10.64 56.33 48.06
N ARG A 435 -9.64 56.53 47.18
CA ARG A 435 -9.90 56.92 45.78
C ARG A 435 -10.80 55.87 45.11
N PRO A 436 -11.88 56.28 44.43
CA PRO A 436 -12.71 55.38 43.65
C PRO A 436 -11.85 54.54 42.70
N ARG A 437 -12.21 53.26 42.53
CA ARG A 437 -11.51 52.35 41.64
C ARG A 437 -12.23 52.32 40.31
N LYS A 438 -11.49 52.51 39.22
CA LYS A 438 -12.05 52.38 37.88
C LYS A 438 -12.58 50.96 37.70
N PRO A 439 -13.83 50.77 37.26
CA PRO A 439 -14.35 49.44 36.95
C PRO A 439 -13.57 48.82 35.78
N MET A 440 -13.57 47.50 35.72
CA MET A 440 -12.93 46.73 34.65
C MET A 440 -14.03 46.08 33.79
N PRO A 441 -13.94 46.16 32.46
CA PRO A 441 -14.94 45.55 31.59
C PRO A 441 -14.82 44.01 31.63
N ARG A 442 -15.95 43.33 31.41
CA ARG A 442 -16.02 41.88 31.21
C ARG A 442 -16.10 41.58 29.72
N GLU A 443 -15.12 40.82 29.22
CA GLU A 443 -14.98 40.45 27.81
C GLU A 443 -15.18 38.93 27.67
N TYR A 444 -16.32 38.50 27.15
CA TYR A 444 -16.61 37.08 26.91
C TYR A 444 -15.92 36.55 25.67
N HIS A 445 -15.82 37.38 24.62
CA HIS A 445 -15.28 36.95 23.35
C HIS A 445 -14.55 38.07 22.60
N THR A 446 -13.64 37.69 21.71
CA THR A 446 -12.97 38.63 20.80
C THR A 446 -12.66 37.97 19.47
N SER A 447 -12.79 38.69 18.35
CA SER A 447 -12.61 38.15 17.00
C SER A 447 -11.27 38.50 16.35
N ASP A 448 -10.73 39.69 16.62
CA ASP A 448 -9.50 40.20 16.00
C ASP A 448 -8.63 40.95 17.02
N ALA A 449 -8.10 40.21 18.00
CA ALA A 449 -7.22 40.75 19.02
C ALA A 449 -5.77 40.28 18.83
N THR A 450 -4.84 41.22 18.83
CA THR A 450 -3.39 40.94 18.93
C THR A 450 -3.07 40.23 20.24
N ARG A 451 -1.90 39.56 20.31
CA ARG A 451 -1.43 38.92 21.54
C ARG A 451 -1.44 39.88 22.74
N GLU A 452 -0.97 41.12 22.55
CA GLU A 452 -0.96 42.14 23.59
C GLU A 452 -2.36 42.55 24.03
N ALA A 453 -3.32 42.62 23.09
CA ALA A 453 -4.71 42.90 23.40
C ALA A 453 -5.33 41.77 24.23
N ILE A 454 -5.13 40.51 23.82
CA ILE A 454 -5.57 39.33 24.60
C ILE A 454 -4.95 39.33 26.01
N ALA A 455 -3.64 39.61 26.10
CA ALA A 455 -2.95 39.69 27.39
C ALA A 455 -3.52 40.78 28.31
N ARG A 456 -3.86 41.94 27.74
CA ARG A 456 -4.50 43.04 28.47
C ARG A 456 -5.88 42.63 28.94
N ILE A 457 -6.73 42.14 28.04
CA ILE A 457 -8.08 41.68 28.39
C ILE A 457 -8.00 40.68 29.54
N GLN A 458 -7.21 39.62 29.41
CA GLN A 458 -7.07 38.61 30.46
C GLN A 458 -6.56 39.18 31.80
N ALA A 459 -5.72 40.22 31.78
CA ALA A 459 -5.26 40.90 32.99
C ALA A 459 -6.33 41.78 33.65
N GLN A 460 -7.33 42.23 32.89
CA GLN A 460 -8.50 42.94 33.41
C GLN A 460 -9.50 41.98 34.05
N GLN A 461 -9.53 40.71 33.61
CA GLN A 461 -10.42 39.66 34.10
C GLN A 461 -9.66 38.36 34.48
N PRO A 462 -8.72 38.40 35.45
CA PRO A 462 -7.78 37.30 35.71
C PRO A 462 -8.42 35.97 36.13
N GLU A 463 -9.64 36.00 36.67
CA GLU A 463 -10.39 34.81 37.08
C GLU A 463 -11.33 34.26 35.99
N ARG A 464 -11.48 34.97 34.88
CA ARG A 464 -12.45 34.64 33.82
C ARG A 464 -11.75 34.13 32.57
N GLY A 465 -12.36 33.16 31.90
CA GLY A 465 -11.93 32.75 30.57
C GLY A 465 -12.38 33.74 29.49
N ILE A 466 -11.77 33.58 28.31
CA ILE A 466 -12.15 34.30 27.09
C ILE A 466 -12.24 33.34 25.91
N LEU A 467 -13.19 33.60 25.02
CA LEU A 467 -13.31 32.93 23.74
C LEU A 467 -12.71 33.76 22.61
N VAL A 468 -11.85 33.16 21.77
CA VAL A 468 -11.37 33.80 20.55
C VAL A 468 -12.15 33.24 19.35
N THR A 469 -12.81 34.12 18.60
CA THR A 469 -13.69 33.76 17.47
C THR A 469 -13.25 34.46 16.17
N PRO A 470 -12.13 34.06 15.57
CA PRO A 470 -11.70 34.66 14.31
C PRO A 470 -12.69 34.34 13.19
N ASP A 471 -12.96 35.31 12.32
CA ASP A 471 -13.86 35.16 11.16
C ASP A 471 -13.42 34.00 10.26
N GLU A 472 -12.11 33.93 9.98
CA GLU A 472 -11.45 32.77 9.37
C GLU A 472 -10.18 32.42 10.15
N LEU A 473 -10.05 31.15 10.54
CA LEU A 473 -8.83 30.63 11.17
C LEU A 473 -7.60 30.85 10.28
N ALA A 474 -7.78 30.84 8.96
CA ALA A 474 -6.72 31.16 8.00
C ALA A 474 -6.05 32.51 8.29
N GLY A 475 -6.84 33.54 8.65
CA GLY A 475 -6.35 34.86 9.02
C GLY A 475 -5.52 34.81 10.31
N LEU A 476 -6.00 34.07 11.32
CA LEU A 476 -5.27 33.84 12.57
C LEU A 476 -3.90 33.18 12.32
N PHE A 477 -3.84 32.18 11.46
CA PHE A 477 -2.59 31.46 11.17
C PHE A 477 -1.65 32.24 10.26
N LYS A 478 -2.17 32.92 9.23
CA LYS A 478 -1.37 33.78 8.34
C LYS A 478 -0.88 35.04 9.03
N GLY A 479 -1.64 35.57 10.00
CA GLY A 479 -1.31 36.75 10.79
C GLY A 479 -0.22 36.51 11.83
N GLN A 480 0.03 35.26 12.23
CA GLN A 480 1.13 34.92 13.14
C GLN A 480 2.47 35.35 12.54
N ASN A 481 3.27 36.08 13.33
CA ASN A 481 4.60 36.57 12.97
C ASN A 481 4.67 37.65 11.87
N GLN A 482 3.53 38.20 11.39
CA GLN A 482 3.54 39.28 10.38
C GLN A 482 4.11 40.60 10.91
N TYR A 483 3.86 40.96 12.17
CA TYR A 483 4.25 42.26 12.72
C TYR A 483 5.76 42.42 12.99
N ARG A 484 6.60 41.40 12.70
CA ARG A 484 8.05 41.42 12.95
C ARG A 484 8.90 40.76 11.85
N ASN A 485 8.55 40.91 10.57
CA ASN A 485 9.29 40.28 9.45
C ASN A 485 9.55 38.78 9.69
N GLY A 486 8.57 38.04 10.21
CA GLY A 486 8.69 36.61 10.50
C GLY A 486 9.33 36.25 11.86
N ARG A 487 9.77 37.22 12.68
CA ARG A 487 10.38 36.99 14.02
C ARG A 487 9.41 37.15 15.20
N GLY A 488 8.12 36.91 14.98
CA GLY A 488 7.12 36.90 16.07
C GLY A 488 7.21 35.62 16.90
N ASN A 489 6.60 35.63 18.09
CA ASN A 489 6.44 34.46 18.96
C ASN A 489 4.94 34.16 19.22
N ASP A 490 4.09 34.55 18.27
CA ASP A 490 2.63 34.44 18.40
C ASP A 490 2.21 32.97 18.42
N LYS A 491 2.90 32.13 17.63
CA LYS A 491 2.73 30.68 17.61
C LYS A 491 2.99 30.05 18.98
N GLU A 492 4.15 30.31 19.58
CA GLU A 492 4.49 29.82 20.93
C GLU A 492 3.50 30.29 22.00
N SER A 493 2.97 31.49 21.84
CA SER A 493 1.99 32.08 22.76
C SER A 493 0.65 31.35 22.71
N LEU A 494 0.18 30.98 21.51
CA LEU A 494 -1.01 30.17 21.33
C LEU A 494 -0.83 28.76 21.95
N LEU A 495 0.37 28.17 21.82
CA LEU A 495 0.70 26.89 22.47
C LEU A 495 0.69 27.00 24.00
N THR A 496 1.25 28.08 24.54
CA THR A 496 1.28 28.38 25.98
C THR A 496 -0.14 28.55 26.53
N ALA A 497 -1.00 29.26 25.80
CA ALA A 497 -2.40 29.47 26.14
C ALA A 497 -3.21 28.16 26.13
N PHE A 498 -2.94 27.27 25.18
CA PHE A 498 -3.56 25.94 25.13
C PHE A 498 -3.31 25.11 26.40
N ASP A 499 -2.10 25.16 26.92
CA ASP A 499 -1.73 24.42 28.14
C ASP A 499 -2.31 25.10 29.41
N GLY A 500 -2.97 26.25 29.29
CA GLY A 500 -3.51 27.03 30.42
C GLY A 500 -2.43 27.70 31.27
N SER A 501 -1.18 27.63 30.80
CA SER A 501 -0.03 28.18 31.49
C SER A 501 -0.05 29.72 31.47
N GLY A 502 0.67 30.29 32.42
CA GLY A 502 0.71 31.73 32.62
C GLY A 502 1.22 32.50 31.40
N LEU A 503 0.64 33.67 31.15
CA LEU A 503 1.06 34.57 30.09
C LEU A 503 1.93 35.70 30.66
N LYS A 504 3.16 35.81 30.15
CA LYS A 504 4.06 36.93 30.45
C LYS A 504 4.33 37.76 29.21
N VAL A 505 4.09 39.06 29.30
CA VAL A 505 4.36 40.03 28.23
C VAL A 505 5.18 41.17 28.82
N ASP A 506 6.45 41.22 28.42
CA ASP A 506 7.37 42.30 28.72
C ASP A 506 7.76 43.00 27.40
N ARG A 507 7.47 44.31 27.28
CA ARG A 507 7.79 45.11 26.09
C ARG A 507 8.66 46.30 26.46
N ALA A 508 9.58 46.69 25.56
CA ALA A 508 10.43 47.87 25.72
C ALA A 508 9.62 49.19 25.85
N SER A 509 8.35 49.19 25.41
CA SER A 509 7.39 50.27 25.62
C SER A 509 6.91 50.42 27.07
N GLY A 510 7.40 49.60 28.00
CA GLY A 510 7.05 49.63 29.43
C GLY A 510 5.86 48.76 29.81
N LEU A 511 5.20 48.08 28.85
CA LEU A 511 4.12 47.14 29.15
C LEU A 511 4.69 45.89 29.83
N ARG A 512 4.26 45.64 31.07
CA ARG A 512 4.58 44.45 31.87
C ARG A 512 3.29 43.80 32.37
N ILE A 513 2.96 42.64 31.81
CA ILE A 513 1.82 41.80 32.23
C ILE A 513 2.37 40.44 32.63
N SER A 514 1.93 39.92 33.78
CA SER A 514 2.31 38.60 34.27
C SER A 514 1.10 37.93 34.89
N LEU A 515 0.55 36.95 34.18
CA LEU A 515 -0.58 36.14 34.63
C LEU A 515 -0.08 34.73 34.98
N PRO A 516 -0.43 34.18 36.15
CA PRO A 516 0.05 32.85 36.56
C PRO A 516 -0.63 31.71 35.79
N ARG A 517 -1.88 31.92 35.36
CA ARG A 517 -2.68 30.99 34.57
C ARG A 517 -3.53 31.77 33.57
N THR A 518 -3.94 31.12 32.49
CA THR A 518 -4.88 31.68 31.51
C THR A 518 -5.93 30.63 31.14
N SER A 519 -7.12 31.09 30.73
CA SER A 519 -8.14 30.22 30.13
C SER A 519 -8.62 30.87 28.83
N LEU A 520 -8.08 30.38 27.73
CA LEU A 520 -8.38 30.89 26.40
C LEU A 520 -8.83 29.71 25.55
N SER A 521 -10.09 29.70 25.14
CA SER A 521 -10.61 28.74 24.16
C SER A 521 -10.79 29.42 22.82
N LEU A 522 -10.87 28.63 21.75
CA LEU A 522 -10.88 29.16 20.40
C LEU A 522 -11.81 28.36 19.51
N THR A 523 -12.62 29.05 18.71
CA THR A 523 -13.43 28.42 17.67
C THR A 523 -13.45 29.26 16.41
N GLY A 524 -13.35 28.61 15.25
CA GLY A 524 -13.40 29.34 13.99
C GLY A 524 -13.65 28.43 12.81
N THR A 525 -13.73 29.02 11.63
CA THR A 525 -13.92 28.27 10.39
C THR A 525 -12.67 28.30 9.53
N ILE A 526 -12.45 27.24 8.77
CA ILE A 526 -11.40 27.16 7.77
C ILE A 526 -11.90 26.45 6.51
N GLN A 527 -11.31 26.81 5.38
CA GLN A 527 -11.58 26.15 4.10
C GLN A 527 -10.66 24.93 3.96
N PRO A 528 -11.14 23.77 3.44
CA PRO A 528 -10.34 22.56 3.31
C PRO A 528 -9.01 22.77 2.59
N ASP A 529 -9.02 23.54 1.49
CA ASP A 529 -7.82 23.83 0.72
C ASP A 529 -6.79 24.66 1.50
N ILE A 530 -7.26 25.64 2.28
CA ILE A 530 -6.38 26.49 3.09
C ILE A 530 -5.80 25.70 4.26
N LEU A 531 -6.62 24.88 4.92
CA LEU A 531 -6.15 23.98 5.98
C LEU A 531 -5.06 23.04 5.46
N ARG A 532 -5.25 22.46 4.27
CA ARG A 532 -4.24 21.59 3.65
C ARG A 532 -2.95 22.32 3.31
N GLU A 533 -3.04 23.51 2.71
CA GLU A 533 -1.85 24.34 2.44
C GLU A 533 -1.06 24.62 3.72
N MET A 534 -1.76 24.89 4.82
CA MET A 534 -1.13 25.13 6.11
C MET A 534 -0.57 23.86 6.78
N MET A 535 -1.21 22.71 6.58
CA MET A 535 -0.72 21.43 7.14
C MET A 535 0.53 20.95 6.41
N GLY A 536 0.78 21.40 5.17
CA GLY A 536 2.01 21.13 4.44
C GLY A 536 2.24 19.64 4.23
N ASP A 537 3.37 19.14 4.74
CA ASP A 537 3.74 17.71 4.74
C ASP A 537 3.01 16.88 5.82
N CYS A 538 2.07 17.49 6.55
CA CYS A 538 1.34 16.88 7.64
C CYS A 538 2.26 16.30 8.75
N SER A 539 3.47 16.83 8.92
CA SER A 539 4.37 16.40 10.01
C SER A 539 4.05 17.03 11.37
N ASP A 540 3.43 18.22 11.37
CA ASP A 540 3.23 19.09 12.54
C ASP A 540 4.39 19.14 13.53
N ALA A 541 5.60 19.45 13.05
CA ALA A 541 6.79 19.51 13.90
C ALA A 541 6.60 20.39 15.18
N SER A 542 5.66 21.34 15.16
CA SER A 542 5.33 22.22 16.29
C SER A 542 4.12 21.78 17.15
N GLY A 543 3.36 20.78 16.71
CA GLY A 543 2.09 20.36 17.33
C GLY A 543 1.00 21.44 17.29
N GLN A 544 1.06 22.38 16.35
CA GLN A 544 0.15 23.53 16.32
C GLN A 544 -1.26 23.14 15.91
N TRP A 545 -1.41 22.35 14.86
CA TRP A 545 -2.73 21.98 14.36
C TRP A 545 -3.23 20.67 14.99
N ALA A 546 -2.35 19.83 15.54
CA ALA A 546 -2.70 18.70 16.40
C ALA A 546 -3.40 19.13 17.70
N ARG A 547 -3.26 20.41 18.08
CA ARG A 547 -4.01 21.04 19.18
C ARG A 547 -5.39 21.52 18.78
N PHE A 548 -5.84 21.36 17.54
CA PHE A 548 -7.20 21.71 17.14
C PHE A 548 -8.07 20.45 17.00
N LEU A 549 -9.29 20.52 17.50
CA LEU A 549 -10.34 19.55 17.25
C LEU A 549 -11.07 19.92 15.95
N TRP A 550 -10.71 19.22 14.87
CA TRP A 550 -11.22 19.48 13.52
C TRP A 550 -12.56 18.77 13.28
N CYS A 551 -13.50 19.47 12.65
CA CYS A 551 -14.76 18.90 12.20
C CYS A 551 -14.95 19.19 10.72
N LEU A 552 -14.94 18.14 9.90
CA LEU A 552 -15.11 18.24 8.46
C LEU A 552 -16.61 18.16 8.17
N LEU A 553 -17.18 19.25 7.66
CA LEU A 553 -18.60 19.25 7.32
C LEU A 553 -18.79 18.60 5.95
N PRO A 554 -19.60 17.53 5.86
CA PRO A 554 -19.91 16.92 4.58
C PRO A 554 -20.71 17.90 3.70
N LEU A 555 -20.54 17.78 2.39
CA LEU A 555 -21.40 18.47 1.41
C LEU A 555 -22.78 17.82 1.40
N LYS A 556 -23.73 18.36 2.17
CA LYS A 556 -25.12 17.91 2.19
C LYS A 556 -26.02 18.89 1.43
N PRO A 557 -26.97 18.41 0.60
CA PRO A 557 -28.06 19.24 0.11
C PRO A 557 -28.83 19.81 1.30
N ALA A 558 -28.94 21.14 1.36
CA ALA A 558 -29.70 21.86 2.39
C ALA A 558 -30.93 22.49 1.72
N PRO A 559 -31.99 21.70 1.43
CA PRO A 559 -33.17 22.21 0.76
C PRO A 559 -33.83 23.32 1.58
N PHE A 560 -34.44 24.29 0.90
CA PHE A 560 -35.17 25.34 1.58
C PHE A 560 -36.38 24.72 2.34
N PRO A 561 -36.52 24.97 3.66
CA PRO A 561 -37.60 24.38 4.44
C PRO A 561 -38.96 24.86 3.93
N ARG A 562 -39.89 23.93 3.68
CA ARG A 562 -41.25 24.23 3.19
C ARG A 562 -42.24 24.57 4.32
N ARG A 563 -41.90 24.22 5.56
CA ARG A 563 -42.60 24.57 6.80
C ARG A 563 -41.55 24.99 7.82
N THR A 564 -41.84 26.05 8.56
CA THR A 564 -40.93 26.59 9.58
C THR A 564 -41.63 26.54 10.93
N VAL A 565 -41.04 25.83 11.88
CA VAL A 565 -41.35 25.96 13.31
C VAL A 565 -40.14 26.68 13.91
N CYS A 566 -40.36 27.83 14.54
CA CYS A 566 -39.30 28.55 15.22
C CYS A 566 -39.00 27.83 16.53
N HIS A 567 -37.97 26.98 16.54
CA HIS A 567 -37.36 26.50 17.78
C HIS A 567 -36.28 27.50 18.15
N ASP A 568 -36.56 28.36 19.12
CA ASP A 568 -35.56 29.27 19.65
C ASP A 568 -34.86 28.60 20.83
N VAL A 569 -33.60 28.20 20.64
CA VAL A 569 -32.73 27.71 21.72
C VAL A 569 -31.98 28.83 22.41
N SER A 570 -32.10 30.08 21.95
CA SER A 570 -31.29 31.20 22.42
C SER A 570 -31.51 31.46 23.91
N GLU A 571 -32.77 31.47 24.38
CA GLU A 571 -33.07 31.63 25.82
C GLU A 571 -32.48 30.49 26.66
N ARG A 572 -32.59 29.25 26.16
CA ARG A 572 -32.05 28.07 26.86
C ARG A 572 -30.53 28.09 26.93
N LEU A 573 -29.86 28.44 25.83
CA LEU A 573 -28.40 28.60 25.77
C LEU A 573 -27.93 29.77 26.63
N TYR A 574 -28.65 30.90 26.61
CA TYR A 574 -28.37 32.05 27.45
C TYR A 574 -28.41 31.66 28.94
N GLY A 575 -29.49 31.01 29.38
CA GLY A 575 -29.61 30.52 30.76
C GLY A 575 -28.50 29.52 31.12
N LEU A 576 -28.17 28.59 30.21
CA LEU A 576 -27.05 27.67 30.37
C LEU A 576 -25.72 28.41 30.55
N TYR A 577 -25.46 29.45 29.76
CA TYR A 577 -24.22 30.21 29.81
C TYR A 577 -24.09 30.97 31.14
N GLN A 578 -25.18 31.55 31.64
CA GLN A 578 -25.21 32.16 32.98
C GLN A 578 -24.91 31.13 34.08
N GLN A 579 -25.50 29.93 34.00
CA GLN A 579 -25.21 28.86 34.97
C GLN A 579 -23.73 28.47 34.96
N LEU A 580 -23.14 28.29 33.77
CA LEU A 580 -21.72 27.96 33.61
C LEU A 580 -20.81 29.07 34.15
N GLU A 581 -21.11 30.33 33.88
CA GLU A 581 -20.34 31.47 34.38
C GLU A 581 -20.44 31.63 35.90
N GLY A 582 -21.59 31.25 36.47
CA GLY A 582 -21.84 31.25 37.90
C GLY A 582 -21.05 30.18 38.67
N LEU A 583 -20.49 29.18 38.00
CA LEU A 583 -19.69 28.15 38.65
C LEU A 583 -18.39 28.74 39.25
N THR A 584 -18.04 28.27 40.43
CA THR A 584 -16.76 28.59 41.08
C THR A 584 -15.62 27.74 40.49
N ALA A 585 -14.39 28.25 40.50
CA ALA A 585 -13.22 27.44 40.13
C ALA A 585 -13.09 26.22 41.04
N GLN A 586 -12.98 25.03 40.45
CA GLN A 586 -12.85 23.77 41.19
C GLN A 586 -11.87 22.80 40.51
N CYS A 587 -11.22 21.98 41.34
CA CYS A 587 -10.45 20.82 40.91
C CYS A 587 -11.35 19.58 40.99
N TYR A 588 -11.72 19.05 39.82
CA TYR A 588 -12.50 17.82 39.69
C TYR A 588 -11.57 16.61 39.63
N ARG A 589 -12.11 15.43 39.92
CA ARG A 589 -11.39 14.15 39.82
C ARG A 589 -12.18 13.13 39.01
N LEU A 590 -11.49 12.16 38.44
CA LEU A 590 -12.15 10.97 37.90
C LEU A 590 -12.66 10.09 39.05
N SER A 591 -13.89 9.59 38.94
CA SER A 591 -14.31 8.42 39.75
C SER A 591 -13.38 7.23 39.49
N PRO A 592 -13.26 6.27 40.42
CA PRO A 592 -12.40 5.09 40.23
C PRO A 592 -12.68 4.36 38.91
N GLU A 593 -13.95 4.20 38.55
CA GLU A 593 -14.38 3.53 37.33
C GLU A 593 -14.08 4.37 36.08
N ALA A 594 -14.28 5.70 36.14
CA ALA A 594 -13.88 6.61 35.06
C ALA A 594 -12.36 6.63 34.85
N LYS A 595 -11.58 6.49 35.93
CA LYS A 595 -10.13 6.44 35.86
C LYS A 595 -9.63 5.21 35.12
N VAL A 596 -10.25 4.04 35.34
CA VAL A 596 -9.94 2.81 34.59
C VAL A 596 -10.20 3.04 33.10
N LEU A 597 -11.37 3.57 32.74
CA LEU A 597 -11.72 3.86 31.34
C LEU A 597 -10.74 4.85 30.68
N PHE A 598 -10.33 5.89 31.41
CA PHE A 598 -9.34 6.85 30.93
C PHE A 598 -7.98 6.18 30.75
N ALA A 599 -7.53 5.36 31.69
CA ALA A 599 -6.24 4.66 31.61
C ALA A 599 -6.19 3.71 30.40
N ASP A 600 -7.21 2.88 30.21
CA ASP A 600 -7.30 1.98 29.05
C ASP A 600 -7.27 2.75 27.72
N TRP A 601 -7.98 3.88 27.66
CA TRP A 601 -7.97 4.76 26.49
C TRP A 601 -6.61 5.45 26.28
N TYR A 602 -5.97 5.90 27.35
CA TYR A 602 -4.65 6.51 27.32
C TYR A 602 -3.60 5.54 26.77
N ASP A 603 -3.62 4.30 27.24
CA ASP A 603 -2.72 3.22 26.80
C ASP A 603 -3.00 2.85 25.34
N GLN A 604 -4.27 2.79 24.94
CA GLN A 604 -4.66 2.58 23.54
C GLN A 604 -4.08 3.70 22.63
N LEU A 605 -4.20 4.96 23.05
CA LEU A 605 -3.63 6.09 22.30
C LEU A 605 -2.11 6.05 22.25
N ASP A 606 -1.45 5.61 23.31
CA ASP A 606 0.00 5.49 23.34
C ASP A 606 0.50 4.37 22.41
N GLN A 607 -0.18 3.23 22.40
CA GLN A 607 0.08 2.15 21.43
C GLN A 607 -0.08 2.65 20.00
N LEU A 608 -1.20 3.31 19.69
CA LEU A 608 -1.44 3.90 18.37
C LEU A 608 -0.34 4.90 17.99
N ARG A 609 0.09 5.76 18.92
CA ARG A 609 1.20 6.71 18.72
C ARG A 609 2.51 6.01 18.39
N VAL A 610 2.83 4.89 19.03
CA VAL A 610 4.09 4.16 18.80
C VAL A 610 4.08 3.41 17.47
N THR A 611 2.92 2.88 17.06
CA THR A 611 2.78 2.12 15.81
C THR A 611 2.55 3.00 14.58
N GLU A 612 2.13 4.25 14.78
CA GLU A 612 1.82 5.19 13.72
C GLU A 612 3.08 5.66 12.99
N THR A 613 3.04 5.70 11.65
CA THR A 613 4.18 6.11 10.82
C THR A 613 4.16 7.60 10.53
N HIS A 614 3.00 8.25 10.55
CA HIS A 614 2.86 9.68 10.27
C HIS A 614 3.10 10.55 11.52
N PRO A 615 4.15 11.40 11.55
CA PRO A 615 4.50 12.20 12.73
C PRO A 615 3.38 13.11 13.25
N GLY A 616 2.57 13.70 12.36
CA GLY A 616 1.47 14.55 12.81
C GLY A 616 0.30 13.75 13.41
N LEU A 617 0.05 12.51 12.98
CA LEU A 617 -0.91 11.62 13.64
C LEU A 617 -0.39 11.16 15.02
N GLN A 618 0.92 10.90 15.15
CA GLN A 618 1.54 10.67 16.47
C GLN A 618 1.30 11.84 17.42
N ALA A 619 1.45 13.09 16.92
CA ALA A 619 1.16 14.29 17.70
C ALA A 619 -0.33 14.38 18.08
N VAL A 620 -1.24 14.02 17.18
CA VAL A 620 -2.69 14.01 17.44
C VAL A 620 -3.05 13.01 18.55
N TYR A 621 -2.55 11.77 18.49
CA TYR A 621 -2.82 10.79 19.56
C TYR A 621 -2.28 11.27 20.91
N SER A 622 -1.07 11.84 20.92
CA SER A 622 -0.46 12.41 22.14
C SER A 622 -1.30 13.54 22.73
N LYS A 623 -1.82 14.45 21.90
CA LYS A 623 -2.67 15.56 22.38
C LYS A 623 -4.08 15.09 22.75
N MET A 624 -4.57 14.03 22.10
CA MET A 624 -5.90 13.47 22.40
C MET A 624 -5.98 12.89 23.81
N GLN A 625 -4.88 12.38 24.37
CA GLN A 625 -4.80 11.95 25.77
C GLN A 625 -5.26 13.07 26.73
N GLY A 626 -4.67 14.27 26.61
CA GLY A 626 -5.07 15.42 27.39
C GLY A 626 -6.47 15.92 27.03
N TYR A 627 -6.79 16.00 25.73
CA TYR A 627 -8.08 16.48 25.25
C TYR A 627 -9.26 15.67 25.76
N THR A 628 -9.10 14.35 25.90
CA THR A 628 -10.18 13.47 26.38
C THR A 628 -10.60 13.86 27.80
N GLY A 629 -9.65 14.20 28.69
CA GLY A 629 -9.98 14.73 30.02
C GLY A 629 -10.63 16.12 29.98
N ARG A 630 -10.19 17.00 29.07
CA ARG A 630 -10.80 18.34 28.90
C ARG A 630 -12.24 18.24 28.42
N LEU A 631 -12.50 17.36 27.45
CA LEU A 631 -13.84 17.09 26.94
C LEU A 631 -14.72 16.50 28.04
N ALA A 632 -14.22 15.54 28.84
CA ALA A 632 -14.96 14.97 29.96
C ALA A 632 -15.36 16.05 30.98
N LEU A 633 -14.43 16.94 31.35
CA LEU A 633 -14.70 18.06 32.26
C LEU A 633 -15.75 19.02 31.70
N ILE A 634 -15.64 19.40 30.42
CA ILE A 634 -16.59 20.32 29.78
C ILE A 634 -17.98 19.68 29.72
N LEU A 635 -18.10 18.42 29.27
CA LEU A 635 -19.38 17.71 29.21
C LEU A 635 -20.00 17.54 30.60
N HIS A 636 -19.18 17.23 31.62
CA HIS A 636 -19.63 17.10 33.00
C HIS A 636 -20.26 18.39 33.53
N CYS A 637 -19.58 19.53 33.37
CA CYS A 637 -20.11 20.84 33.79
C CYS A 637 -21.33 21.25 32.96
N LEU A 638 -21.29 21.03 31.65
CA LEU A 638 -22.35 21.42 30.72
C LEU A 638 -23.63 20.63 31.01
N ASN A 639 -23.57 19.31 31.14
CA ASN A 639 -24.73 18.47 31.43
C ASN A 639 -25.31 18.76 32.82
N ALA A 640 -24.46 19.01 33.83
CA ALA A 640 -24.93 19.43 35.14
C ALA A 640 -25.70 20.76 35.09
N ALA A 641 -25.19 21.73 34.33
CA ALA A 641 -25.83 23.03 34.17
C ALA A 641 -27.15 22.97 33.39
N VAL A 642 -27.25 22.09 32.38
CA VAL A 642 -28.53 21.83 31.67
C VAL A 642 -29.58 21.25 32.63
N GLU A 643 -29.17 20.36 33.52
CA GLU A 643 -30.03 19.77 34.55
C GLU A 643 -30.34 20.73 35.72
N GLY A 644 -29.81 21.96 35.71
CA GLY A 644 -30.01 22.96 36.76
C GLY A 644 -29.37 22.59 38.10
N ARG A 645 -28.33 21.75 38.09
CA ARG A 645 -27.60 21.31 39.29
C ARG A 645 -26.13 21.70 39.25
N LEU A 646 -25.50 21.70 40.42
CA LEU A 646 -24.05 21.81 40.50
C LEU A 646 -23.38 20.51 40.04
N PRO A 647 -22.28 20.59 39.29
CA PRO A 647 -21.48 19.42 38.95
C PRO A 647 -20.88 18.80 40.22
N THR A 648 -20.90 17.47 40.29
CA THR A 648 -20.25 16.73 41.38
C THR A 648 -18.73 16.84 41.28
N HIS A 649 -18.01 16.73 42.39
CA HIS A 649 -16.54 16.74 42.37
C HIS A 649 -15.91 15.58 41.58
N ALA A 650 -16.63 14.46 41.46
CA ALA A 650 -16.20 13.31 40.67
C ALA A 650 -16.91 13.30 39.31
N VAL A 651 -16.13 13.13 38.24
CA VAL A 651 -16.62 12.84 36.87
C VAL A 651 -16.97 11.36 36.80
N ASP A 652 -18.20 11.07 36.40
CA ASP A 652 -18.72 9.71 36.32
C ASP A 652 -18.25 8.96 35.05
N PRO A 653 -18.39 7.63 35.02
CA PRO A 653 -17.98 6.82 33.87
C PRO A 653 -18.71 7.15 32.56
N GLY A 654 -19.96 7.57 32.62
CA GLY A 654 -20.76 7.93 31.44
C GLY A 654 -20.20 9.16 30.74
N GLN A 655 -19.87 10.22 31.49
CA GLN A 655 -19.21 11.42 30.93
C GLN A 655 -17.84 11.08 30.34
N MET A 656 -17.09 10.18 30.99
CA MET A 656 -15.80 9.73 30.48
C MET A 656 -15.95 8.91 29.18
N GLN A 657 -16.93 8.02 29.09
CA GLN A 657 -17.22 7.27 27.87
C GLN A 657 -17.64 8.19 26.72
N ALA A 658 -18.49 9.18 26.99
CA ALA A 658 -18.88 10.19 26.01
C ALA A 658 -17.66 10.96 25.49
N ALA A 659 -16.75 11.38 26.37
CA ALA A 659 -15.53 12.08 25.98
C ALA A 659 -14.55 11.19 25.19
N ILE A 660 -14.39 9.91 25.54
CA ILE A 660 -13.59 8.94 24.76
C ILE A 660 -14.19 8.76 23.36
N LYS A 661 -15.51 8.60 23.28
CA LYS A 661 -16.23 8.46 22.01
C LYS A 661 -16.04 9.69 21.13
N LEU A 662 -16.11 10.89 21.72
CA LEU A 662 -15.87 12.15 21.04
C LEU A 662 -14.41 12.29 20.59
N GLY A 663 -13.45 11.88 21.43
CA GLY A 663 -12.03 11.84 21.08
C GLY A 663 -11.73 10.91 19.90
N ARG A 664 -12.34 9.71 19.88
CA ARG A 664 -12.28 8.78 18.74
C ARG A 664 -12.85 9.40 17.48
N TRP A 665 -13.98 10.09 17.59
CA TRP A 665 -14.59 10.78 16.46
C TRP A 665 -13.68 11.87 15.89
N PHE A 666 -13.09 12.72 16.74
CA PHE A 666 -12.14 13.76 16.30
C PHE A 666 -10.86 13.18 15.68
N ILE A 667 -10.32 12.08 16.22
CA ILE A 667 -9.22 11.35 15.57
C ILE A 667 -9.64 10.93 14.16
N GLY A 668 -10.86 10.40 14.02
CA GLY A 668 -11.43 10.05 12.71
C GLY A 668 -11.48 11.24 11.75
N GLN A 669 -11.88 12.41 12.21
CA GLN A 669 -11.89 13.65 11.41
C GLN A 669 -10.50 14.02 10.91
N VAL A 670 -9.46 13.86 11.75
CA VAL A 670 -8.07 14.09 11.33
C VAL A 670 -7.61 13.03 10.33
N LYS A 671 -7.93 11.76 10.53
CA LYS A 671 -7.62 10.69 9.56
C LYS A 671 -8.24 11.00 8.20
N LEU A 672 -9.46 11.53 8.14
CA LEU A 672 -10.08 11.99 6.89
C LEU A 672 -9.31 13.16 6.23
N LEU A 673 -8.70 14.07 7.00
CA LEU A 673 -7.85 15.15 6.46
C LEU A 673 -6.56 14.60 5.84
N TYR A 674 -5.91 13.66 6.54
CA TYR A 674 -4.70 12.98 6.07
C TYR A 674 -4.97 12.22 4.79
N ALA A 675 -6.11 11.55 4.77
CA ALA A 675 -6.61 10.89 3.60
C ALA A 675 -6.65 11.92 2.43
N ASP A 676 -7.36 13.04 2.58
CA ASP A 676 -7.54 14.04 1.51
C ASP A 676 -6.22 14.80 1.10
N GLY A 677 -5.10 14.60 1.81
CA GLY A 677 -3.81 15.27 1.59
C GLY A 677 -2.70 14.44 0.91
N ASN A 678 -2.73 13.11 1.00
CA ASN A 678 -1.61 12.22 0.68
C ASN A 678 -1.49 11.78 -0.79
N THR A 679 -1.67 12.68 -1.76
CA THR A 679 -1.35 12.36 -3.16
C THR A 679 0.12 12.59 -3.53
N VAL A 680 0.98 12.80 -2.54
CA VAL A 680 2.44 12.96 -2.74
C VAL A 680 3.20 11.63 -2.55
N ASP A 681 2.66 10.69 -1.76
CA ASP A 681 3.28 9.37 -1.47
C ASP A 681 2.53 8.16 -2.05
N GLY A 682 1.52 8.38 -2.92
CA GLY A 682 0.87 7.29 -3.66
C GLY A 682 -0.27 6.55 -2.95
N ALA A 683 -0.75 7.02 -1.79
CA ALA A 683 -1.96 6.49 -1.15
C ALA A 683 -3.23 6.90 -1.92
N LEU A 684 -4.03 5.91 -2.36
CA LEU A 684 -5.20 6.10 -3.24
C LEU A 684 -6.53 5.93 -2.51
N GLU A 685 -6.53 5.26 -1.36
CA GLU A 685 -7.66 5.00 -0.44
C GLU A 685 -8.50 6.28 -0.17
N PRO A 686 -7.88 7.45 0.04
CA PRO A 686 -8.63 8.66 0.29
C PRO A 686 -9.31 9.28 -0.91
N VAL A 687 -8.62 9.22 -2.05
CA VAL A 687 -9.13 9.66 -3.34
C VAL A 687 -10.36 8.83 -3.65
N TYR A 688 -10.26 7.51 -3.45
CA TYR A 688 -11.37 6.57 -3.58
C TYR A 688 -12.54 6.88 -2.63
N THR A 689 -12.27 7.09 -1.34
CA THR A 689 -13.30 7.47 -0.35
C THR A 689 -14.07 8.73 -0.80
N LYS A 690 -13.35 9.74 -1.29
CA LYS A 690 -13.95 11.00 -1.73
C LYS A 690 -14.71 10.88 -3.04
N LEU A 691 -14.24 10.06 -3.99
CA LEU A 691 -14.98 9.74 -5.20
C LEU A 691 -16.30 9.03 -4.88
N ILE A 692 -16.29 8.08 -3.94
CA ILE A 692 -17.49 7.38 -3.47
C ILE A 692 -18.48 8.39 -2.84
N GLN A 693 -18.00 9.26 -1.94
CA GLN A 693 -18.85 10.29 -1.33
C GLN A 693 -19.42 11.28 -2.36
N LEU A 694 -18.61 11.71 -3.33
CA LEU A 694 -19.04 12.61 -4.41
C LEU A 694 -20.11 11.94 -5.29
N SER A 695 -19.97 10.64 -5.56
CA SER A 695 -20.96 9.86 -6.32
C SER A 695 -22.27 9.71 -5.55
N ARG A 696 -22.24 9.50 -4.22
CA ARG A 696 -23.48 9.46 -3.41
C ARG A 696 -24.29 10.75 -3.50
N VAL A 697 -23.64 11.91 -3.67
CA VAL A 697 -24.31 13.21 -3.77
C VAL A 697 -24.76 13.53 -5.21
N ARG A 698 -23.95 13.17 -6.22
CA ARG A 698 -24.21 13.56 -7.63
C ARG A 698 -24.79 12.45 -8.50
N GLY A 699 -24.80 11.21 -8.03
CA GLY A 699 -24.98 10.02 -8.84
C GLY A 699 -23.75 9.75 -9.72
N TRP A 700 -23.98 9.64 -11.02
CA TRP A 700 -22.94 9.33 -12.01
C TRP A 700 -21.86 10.41 -12.09
N LEU A 701 -20.60 10.00 -11.95
CA LEU A 701 -19.43 10.86 -12.09
C LEU A 701 -18.78 10.69 -13.45
N ARG A 702 -18.50 11.77 -14.16
CA ARG A 702 -17.64 11.75 -15.36
C ARG A 702 -16.22 12.18 -14.98
N ALA A 703 -15.23 11.82 -15.79
CA ALA A 703 -13.84 12.24 -15.56
C ALA A 703 -13.68 13.77 -15.47
N LYS A 704 -14.49 14.54 -16.21
CA LYS A 704 -14.53 16.01 -16.09
C LYS A 704 -15.05 16.49 -14.73
N ASP A 705 -15.99 15.75 -14.14
CA ASP A 705 -16.57 16.09 -12.85
C ASP A 705 -15.50 15.84 -11.77
N VAL A 706 -14.79 14.71 -11.84
CA VAL A 706 -13.64 14.44 -10.95
C VAL A 706 -12.58 15.51 -11.05
N ARG A 707 -12.16 15.95 -12.24
CA ARG A 707 -11.18 17.05 -12.38
C ARG A 707 -11.63 18.37 -11.74
N ASN A 708 -12.93 18.61 -11.69
CA ASN A 708 -13.49 19.85 -11.15
C ASN A 708 -13.63 19.81 -9.62
N TYR A 709 -13.87 18.63 -9.04
CA TYR A 709 -14.20 18.48 -7.61
C TYR A 709 -13.13 17.74 -6.80
N GLU A 710 -12.21 17.02 -7.46
CA GLU A 710 -11.07 16.34 -6.86
C GLU A 710 -9.76 16.99 -7.34
N ARG A 711 -9.15 17.77 -6.46
CA ARG A 711 -7.97 18.58 -6.78
C ARG A 711 -6.74 17.72 -7.07
N SER A 712 -6.58 16.58 -6.40
CA SER A 712 -5.48 15.65 -6.65
C SER A 712 -5.49 15.11 -8.08
N LEU A 713 -6.69 14.87 -8.62
CA LEU A 713 -6.91 14.39 -9.98
C LEU A 713 -7.17 15.53 -10.99
N ARG A 714 -7.09 16.80 -10.57
CA ARG A 714 -7.38 17.97 -11.42
C ARG A 714 -6.48 18.05 -12.66
N LYS A 715 -5.21 17.68 -12.51
CA LYS A 715 -4.23 17.63 -13.60
C LYS A 715 -4.10 16.23 -14.23
N ALA A 716 -4.77 15.21 -13.68
CA ALA A 716 -4.66 13.84 -14.16
C ALA A 716 -5.31 13.69 -15.55
N GLY A 717 -4.70 12.85 -16.39
CA GLY A 717 -5.25 12.45 -17.69
C GLY A 717 -6.63 11.78 -17.55
N VAL A 718 -7.45 11.81 -18.61
CA VAL A 718 -8.79 11.18 -18.58
C VAL A 718 -8.66 9.69 -18.33
N GLU A 719 -7.65 9.06 -18.95
CA GLU A 719 -7.37 7.62 -18.79
C GLU A 719 -6.94 7.26 -17.37
N VAL A 720 -6.22 8.14 -16.67
CA VAL A 720 -5.85 7.92 -15.25
C VAL A 720 -7.10 7.93 -14.37
N ILE A 721 -8.03 8.86 -14.61
CA ILE A 721 -9.27 8.93 -13.85
C ILE A 721 -10.18 7.74 -14.14
N ARG A 722 -10.21 7.26 -15.39
CA ARG A 722 -10.92 6.03 -15.75
C ARG A 722 -10.33 4.80 -15.05
N ALA A 723 -9.01 4.69 -14.97
CA ALA A 723 -8.36 3.61 -14.23
C ALA A 723 -8.80 3.60 -12.75
N HIS A 724 -8.90 4.76 -12.12
CA HIS A 724 -9.43 4.87 -10.75
C HIS A 724 -10.90 4.42 -10.62
N PHE A 725 -11.74 4.67 -11.62
CA PHE A 725 -13.12 4.18 -11.60
C PHE A 725 -13.20 2.66 -11.75
N LEU A 726 -12.39 2.08 -12.64
CA LEU A 726 -12.32 0.62 -12.82
C LEU A 726 -11.80 -0.06 -11.55
N GLU A 727 -10.84 0.55 -10.87
CA GLU A 727 -10.31 0.04 -9.60
C GLU A 727 -11.37 0.08 -8.49
N LEU A 728 -12.16 1.16 -8.41
CA LEU A 728 -13.30 1.25 -7.49
C LEU A 728 -14.35 0.17 -7.76
N GLU A 729 -14.69 -0.07 -9.02
CA GLU A 729 -15.62 -1.13 -9.43
C GLU A 729 -15.08 -2.53 -9.09
N ALA A 730 -13.79 -2.78 -9.33
CA ALA A 730 -13.13 -4.03 -8.96
C ALA A 730 -13.15 -4.28 -7.44
N MET A 731 -13.04 -3.24 -6.63
CA MET A 731 -13.20 -3.30 -5.16
C MET A 731 -14.67 -3.39 -4.70
N GLY A 732 -15.63 -3.38 -5.63
CA GLY A 732 -17.06 -3.49 -5.35
C GLY A 732 -17.75 -2.17 -4.98
N TYR A 733 -17.15 -1.03 -5.31
CA TYR A 733 -17.70 0.31 -5.03
C TYR A 733 -18.27 0.97 -6.30
N GLY A 734 -19.53 0.68 -6.61
CA GLY A 734 -20.27 1.25 -7.73
C GLY A 734 -20.10 0.47 -9.04
N GLU A 735 -20.53 1.08 -10.15
CA GLU A 735 -20.50 0.49 -11.49
C GLU A 735 -19.95 1.53 -12.49
N THR A 736 -19.22 1.07 -13.51
CA THR A 736 -18.76 1.95 -14.60
C THR A 736 -19.50 1.69 -15.91
N GLN A 737 -19.78 2.75 -16.66
CA GLN A 737 -20.45 2.67 -17.95
C GLN A 737 -19.84 3.68 -18.93
N GLY A 738 -19.37 3.20 -20.09
CA GLY A 738 -18.93 4.07 -21.20
C GLY A 738 -17.55 3.76 -21.76
#